data_AF-A0A537I866-F1
#
_entry.id   AF-A0A537I866-F1
#
_cell.length_a   1.000
_cell.length_b   1.000
_cell.length_c   1.000
_cell.angle_alpha   90.00
_cell.angle_beta   90.00
_cell.angle_gamma   90.00
#
_symmetry.space_group_name_H-M   'P 1'
#
loop_
_entity.id
_entity.type
_entity.pdbx_description
1 polymer ?
#
loop_
_entity_poly.entity_id
_entity_poly.type
_entity_poly.pdbx_seq_one_letter_code
_entity_poly.pdbx_strand_id
1 'polypeptide(L)'
;MSGTSRMNGIELREIVESIVRSRFKLPMVTGMVEKSEAEGGCGVIGVACTVPIEGKYLLQSLVQMKNRGNGKGGGIAAVGLVPEQLGVTRQVLDDDYLIQVAYLESRVRDEVENEFLNSNFIVDHSSRIETVSDYQSIQGLEVQPPVVYRYFCRVRPGILEEFVHANKLDGMERSAAEDEFIYQTSYRLNHRYYSSLGEKKAFVLSHGKDMLVLKLVGYGDDVVRYYKLEDFKANIWIGHHRYPTKGRVWHPGGAHPFIGMHEALVHNGDFANYHSIVEYLAQRGIRPLFLTDTEVSVLLFDLWSRVYHYPLEYLVEAMAPTTERDFHMLPVEKQRLYGLVQAMHIHGSPDGPWFFIVAKNDPRTGEKQLLGITDTSMLRPQVFAIQDGPVKVGVIASERQAINAMLRRLAEDGKVPARFADVYWNARGGSYTDGGTFVFTLKDADAGVKRLECTDKFGREVVVPSGQYHQSVSSQSSLSLSASVASQLQSLEQMHADRSSLFQYLGPLLRSGGFDYVVGLVEELEKLGSRGQGSFWFAVEALTMLYDRIYDSGEKRRASLLQVYDDALTRMFSSIPLLDGDHAREFVRLDWASRKRLLPPLKVDNLLAVDALDFPVEGSESMARYLVECYQKGWRRLVAFNLRGHRFIANGLGPGTSGLRLDCFGDVGDYVGSGIDGAEVNVHGAAQDQVAQIMKSGKLVVHGDVGQAFMYAAKGGDVYVLGNAAGRPLINAVGRPRVVINGTCLDYLAESFMAGDPYNGGGFVVVNGLRPTHDGRFVEQASPYPGGNLFSLASGGALYIRDPHGLLSSDQLNGGRLAEFTERDWGLVRPYLEENERLFGVGIERDLLTVGGVVLSPSKVYRKVEPVVLQELA
;
A
#
# COMPACT_ATOMS: atom_id res chain seq x y z
N MET A 1 28.36 0.16 25.71
CA MET A 1 28.70 1.47 26.29
C MET A 1 30.01 1.94 25.67
N SER A 2 29.94 2.79 24.67
CA SER A 2 31.07 3.52 24.08
C SER A 2 30.62 4.97 23.94
N GLY A 3 31.44 5.88 24.47
CA GLY A 3 31.05 7.27 24.76
C GLY A 3 30.80 8.10 23.51
N THR A 4 29.53 8.42 23.26
CA THR A 4 29.15 9.66 22.59
C THR A 4 28.91 10.71 23.68
N SER A 5 29.79 11.72 23.73
CA SER A 5 29.49 12.98 24.41
C SER A 5 28.14 13.48 23.92
N ARG A 6 27.09 13.42 24.75
CA ARG A 6 25.83 14.09 24.42
C ARG A 6 26.14 15.58 24.48
N MET A 7 26.17 16.26 23.33
CA MET A 7 26.12 17.72 23.30
C MET A 7 25.00 18.19 24.22
N ASN A 8 25.29 19.12 25.11
CA ASN A 8 24.25 19.65 25.97
C ASN A 8 23.26 20.47 25.10
N GLY A 9 22.01 20.65 25.56
CA GLY A 9 20.98 21.29 24.75
C GLY A 9 21.26 22.76 24.36
N ILE A 10 22.17 23.44 25.06
CA ILE A 10 22.58 24.82 24.76
C ILE A 10 23.54 24.81 23.57
N GLU A 11 24.53 23.92 23.57
CA GLU A 11 25.50 23.75 22.48
C GLU A 11 24.82 23.34 21.16
N LEU A 12 23.87 22.40 21.23
CA LEU A 12 23.09 22.00 20.05
C LEU A 12 22.31 23.18 19.45
N ARG A 13 21.70 24.01 20.29
CA ARG A 13 20.94 25.18 19.83
C ARG A 13 21.84 26.19 19.11
N GLU A 14 23.02 26.47 19.66
CA GLU A 14 23.98 27.40 19.03
C GLU A 14 24.46 26.88 17.66
N ILE A 15 24.68 25.57 17.54
CA ILE A 15 25.03 24.93 16.26
C ILE A 15 23.87 25.06 15.26
N VAL A 16 22.64 24.75 15.67
CA VAL A 16 21.44 24.91 14.83
C VAL A 16 21.28 26.33 14.32
N GLU A 17 21.41 27.32 15.21
CA GLU A 17 21.33 28.74 14.85
C GLU A 17 22.45 29.14 13.88
N SER A 18 23.65 28.56 14.00
CA SER A 18 24.79 28.80 13.11
C SER A 18 24.57 28.19 11.71
N ILE A 19 24.02 26.96 11.64
CA ILE A 19 23.60 26.33 10.37
C ILE A 19 22.57 27.23 9.67
N VAL A 20 21.49 27.59 10.35
CA VAL A 20 20.43 28.44 9.79
C VAL A 20 20.99 29.79 9.31
N ARG A 21 21.87 30.43 10.11
CA ARG A 21 22.52 31.68 9.72
C ARG A 21 23.40 31.54 8.48
N SER A 22 24.12 30.43 8.35
CA SER A 22 24.95 30.17 7.16
C SER A 22 24.10 30.06 5.89
N ARG A 23 22.91 29.46 5.98
CA ARG A 23 21.99 29.28 4.85
C ARG A 23 21.39 30.60 4.35
N PHE A 24 21.21 31.60 5.21
CA PHE A 24 20.78 32.94 4.77
C PHE A 24 21.79 33.66 3.87
N LYS A 25 23.03 33.17 3.76
CA LYS A 25 24.04 33.66 2.80
C LYS A 25 23.86 33.07 1.40
N LEU A 26 23.02 32.04 1.24
CA LEU A 26 22.79 31.39 -0.04
C LEU A 26 21.99 32.29 -1.00
N PRO A 27 22.19 32.14 -2.32
CA PRO A 27 21.45 32.93 -3.29
C PRO A 27 19.94 32.66 -3.21
N MET A 28 19.17 33.73 -3.43
CA MET A 28 17.71 33.73 -3.30
C MET A 28 17.05 33.89 -4.66
N VAL A 29 16.04 33.08 -4.93
CA VAL A 29 15.13 33.30 -6.06
C VAL A 29 14.24 34.51 -5.72
N THR A 30 14.28 35.55 -6.56
CA THR A 30 13.46 36.77 -6.41
C THR A 30 12.14 36.66 -7.19
N GLY A 31 10.99 36.78 -6.52
CA GLY A 31 9.65 36.77 -7.11
C GLY A 31 8.61 36.04 -6.25
N MET A 32 7.31 36.34 -6.38
CA MET A 32 6.25 35.53 -5.76
C MET A 32 6.21 34.17 -6.46
N VAL A 33 6.40 33.11 -5.69
CA VAL A 33 6.39 31.74 -6.20
C VAL A 33 5.04 31.12 -5.87
N GLU A 34 4.08 31.27 -6.77
CA GLU A 34 2.80 30.59 -6.67
C GLU A 34 2.94 29.13 -7.14
N LYS A 35 2.47 28.18 -6.32
CA LYS A 35 2.28 26.80 -6.73
C LYS A 35 1.17 26.78 -7.80
N SER A 36 1.54 26.49 -9.05
CA SER A 36 0.56 26.41 -10.15
C SER A 36 -0.01 25.00 -10.35
N GLU A 37 0.55 23.99 -9.68
CA GLU A 37 0.24 22.57 -9.90
C GLU A 37 -0.57 22.01 -8.72
N ALA A 38 -1.44 21.05 -9.01
CA ALA A 38 -2.11 20.23 -8.01
C ALA A 38 -1.84 18.77 -8.37
N GLU A 39 -1.56 17.92 -7.40
CA GLU A 39 -1.19 16.51 -7.65
C GLU A 39 -2.38 15.53 -7.47
N GLY A 40 -2.46 14.55 -8.36
CA GLY A 40 -3.46 13.49 -8.38
C GLY A 40 -3.04 12.28 -7.54
N GLY A 41 -3.82 11.21 -7.58
CA GLY A 41 -3.44 9.95 -6.93
C GLY A 41 -2.28 9.29 -7.67
N CYS A 42 -1.06 9.48 -7.17
CA CYS A 42 0.18 8.91 -7.71
C CYS A 42 0.31 7.41 -7.36
N GLY A 43 1.05 6.67 -8.17
CA GLY A 43 1.39 5.27 -7.90
C GLY A 43 2.75 5.17 -7.22
N VAL A 44 2.81 4.63 -6.00
CA VAL A 44 4.06 4.47 -5.24
C VAL A 44 4.29 3.05 -4.78
N ILE A 45 5.56 2.62 -4.80
CA ILE A 45 6.03 1.37 -4.22
C ILE A 45 7.38 1.59 -3.53
N GLY A 46 7.58 0.95 -2.40
CA GLY A 46 8.83 0.86 -1.67
C GLY A 46 9.05 -0.57 -1.19
N VAL A 47 10.30 -1.01 -1.15
CA VAL A 47 10.66 -2.37 -0.70
C VAL A 47 11.99 -2.34 0.04
N ALA A 48 12.05 -3.08 1.14
CA ALA A 48 13.27 -3.34 1.89
C ALA A 48 13.48 -4.85 1.99
N CYS A 49 14.70 -5.31 1.71
CA CYS A 49 15.05 -6.71 1.68
C CYS A 49 16.38 -6.98 2.39
N THR A 50 16.47 -8.08 3.12
CA THR A 50 17.70 -8.51 3.82
C THR A 50 18.85 -8.78 2.86
N VAL A 51 18.56 -9.14 1.60
CA VAL A 51 19.55 -9.29 0.53
C VAL A 51 19.37 -8.20 -0.53
N PRO A 52 20.44 -7.77 -1.23
CA PRO A 52 20.29 -6.89 -2.38
C PRO A 52 19.50 -7.59 -3.49
N ILE A 53 18.44 -6.93 -3.98
CA ILE A 53 17.57 -7.43 -5.05
C ILE A 53 17.70 -6.57 -6.30
N GLU A 54 17.54 -7.21 -7.46
CA GLU A 54 17.60 -6.60 -8.78
C GLU A 54 16.42 -5.62 -9.04
N GLY A 55 16.65 -4.51 -9.75
CA GLY A 55 15.62 -3.50 -10.05
C GLY A 55 14.45 -4.01 -10.89
N LYS A 56 14.64 -5.11 -11.65
CA LYS A 56 13.59 -5.75 -12.46
C LYS A 56 12.34 -6.15 -11.66
N TYR A 57 12.47 -6.42 -10.35
CA TYR A 57 11.31 -6.84 -9.55
C TYR A 57 10.32 -5.70 -9.29
N LEU A 58 10.71 -4.43 -9.48
CA LEU A 58 9.80 -3.29 -9.40
C LEU A 58 8.94 -3.15 -10.66
N LEU A 59 9.40 -3.66 -11.81
CA LEU A 59 8.81 -3.36 -13.12
C LEU A 59 7.33 -3.71 -13.19
N GLN A 60 6.96 -4.93 -12.78
CA GLN A 60 5.57 -5.38 -12.90
C GLN A 60 4.64 -4.56 -12.00
N SER A 61 5.09 -4.19 -10.81
CA SER A 61 4.35 -3.34 -9.88
C SER A 61 4.17 -1.93 -10.44
N LEU A 62 5.23 -1.36 -11.01
CA LEU A 62 5.18 -0.06 -11.68
C LEU A 62 4.24 -0.10 -12.89
N VAL A 63 4.32 -1.12 -13.74
CA VAL A 63 3.42 -1.27 -14.89
C VAL A 63 1.95 -1.31 -14.46
N GLN A 64 1.63 -2.06 -13.39
CA GLN A 64 0.27 -2.16 -12.84
C GLN A 64 -0.20 -0.91 -12.09
N MET A 65 0.65 0.11 -11.94
CA MET A 65 0.31 1.40 -11.35
C MET A 65 0.42 2.56 -12.35
N LYS A 66 0.65 2.31 -13.66
CA LYS A 66 0.72 3.38 -14.68
C LYS A 66 -0.55 4.23 -14.74
N ASN A 67 -1.69 3.61 -14.48
CA ASN A 67 -3.01 4.22 -14.31
C ASN A 67 -3.11 5.24 -13.15
N ARG A 68 -2.15 5.22 -12.21
CA ARG A 68 -1.97 6.24 -11.17
C ARG A 68 -0.93 7.30 -11.57
N GLY A 69 -0.49 7.31 -12.82
CA GLY A 69 0.39 8.32 -13.40
C GLY A 69 -0.15 8.82 -14.73
N ASN A 70 0.43 9.88 -15.26
CA ASN A 70 0.08 10.38 -16.59
C ASN A 70 1.31 10.59 -17.50
N GLY A 71 2.43 9.93 -17.17
CA GLY A 71 3.67 9.96 -17.96
C GLY A 71 4.46 11.27 -17.84
N LYS A 72 4.07 12.19 -16.96
CA LYS A 72 4.74 13.50 -16.81
C LYS A 72 5.89 13.51 -15.79
N GLY A 73 6.19 12.38 -15.19
CA GLY A 73 7.28 12.27 -14.22
C GLY A 73 7.30 10.88 -13.60
N GLY A 74 8.48 10.27 -13.62
CA GLY A 74 8.71 8.97 -13.00
C GLY A 74 10.12 8.91 -12.47
N GLY A 75 10.33 8.10 -11.44
CA GLY A 75 11.65 7.96 -10.84
C GLY A 75 11.75 6.79 -9.88
N ILE A 76 12.99 6.52 -9.53
CA ILE A 76 13.41 5.47 -8.63
C ILE A 76 14.47 5.99 -7.66
N ALA A 77 14.48 5.45 -6.45
CA ALA A 77 15.59 5.58 -5.51
C ALA A 77 16.10 4.19 -5.13
N ALA A 78 17.39 4.09 -4.86
CA ALA A 78 18.03 2.87 -4.37
C ALA A 78 18.93 3.21 -3.17
N VAL A 79 18.87 2.39 -2.11
CA VAL A 79 19.70 2.53 -0.90
C VAL A 79 20.30 1.16 -0.54
N GLY A 80 21.54 1.15 -0.06
CA GLY A 80 22.29 -0.08 0.18
C GLY A 80 22.74 -0.70 -1.13
N LEU A 81 23.61 0.03 -1.81
CA LEU A 81 24.15 -0.27 -3.11
C LEU A 81 25.24 -1.35 -3.01
N VAL A 82 25.48 -2.02 -4.14
CA VAL A 82 26.59 -2.96 -4.30
C VAL A 82 27.77 -2.20 -4.93
N PRO A 83 28.98 -2.20 -4.34
CA PRO A 83 30.11 -1.39 -4.83
C PRO A 83 30.67 -1.88 -6.18
N GLU A 84 30.67 -3.20 -6.43
CA GLU A 84 31.29 -3.78 -7.63
C GLU A 84 30.56 -3.34 -8.91
N GLN A 85 29.23 -3.26 -8.89
CA GLN A 85 28.42 -2.76 -10.01
C GLN A 85 28.55 -1.24 -10.24
N LEU A 86 29.11 -0.51 -9.27
CA LEU A 86 29.39 0.92 -9.35
C LEU A 86 30.82 1.21 -9.84
N GLY A 87 31.66 0.17 -9.95
CA GLY A 87 33.07 0.32 -10.34
C GLY A 87 33.96 0.88 -9.22
N VAL A 88 33.54 0.77 -7.95
CA VAL A 88 34.27 1.29 -6.79
C VAL A 88 34.52 0.20 -5.76
N THR A 89 35.42 0.46 -4.80
CA THR A 89 35.65 -0.45 -3.67
C THR A 89 34.58 -0.25 -2.59
N ARG A 90 34.45 -1.22 -1.68
CA ARG A 90 33.57 -1.08 -0.52
C ARG A 90 33.90 0.16 0.32
N GLN A 91 35.20 0.43 0.50
CA GLN A 91 35.67 1.60 1.23
C GLN A 91 35.22 2.92 0.58
N VAL A 92 35.36 3.06 -0.75
CA VAL A 92 34.88 4.27 -1.46
C VAL A 92 33.38 4.43 -1.31
N LEU A 93 32.60 3.36 -1.39
CA LEU A 93 31.14 3.45 -1.20
C LEU A 93 30.74 3.89 0.22
N ASP A 94 31.48 3.44 1.24
CA ASP A 94 31.20 3.74 2.65
C ASP A 94 31.70 5.15 3.05
N ASP A 95 32.87 5.58 2.53
CA ASP A 95 33.52 6.84 2.92
C ASP A 95 33.03 8.04 2.09
N ASP A 96 32.79 7.87 0.78
CA ASP A 96 32.51 8.98 -0.13
C ASP A 96 31.02 9.33 -0.22
N TYR A 97 30.76 10.59 -0.56
CA TYR A 97 29.45 11.03 -1.01
C TYR A 97 29.28 10.71 -2.49
N LEU A 98 28.11 10.18 -2.85
CA LEU A 98 27.67 9.98 -4.21
C LEU A 98 26.82 11.17 -4.67
N ILE A 99 27.42 12.08 -5.42
CA ILE A 99 26.71 13.19 -6.07
C ILE A 99 26.35 12.79 -7.49
N GLN A 100 25.07 12.91 -7.86
CA GLN A 100 24.60 12.68 -9.21
C GLN A 100 24.12 13.99 -9.84
N VAL A 101 24.67 14.32 -11.01
CA VAL A 101 24.30 15.53 -11.76
C VAL A 101 23.67 15.11 -13.08
N ALA A 102 22.45 15.60 -13.33
CA ALA A 102 21.77 15.51 -14.62
C ALA A 102 22.17 16.71 -15.49
N TYR A 103 22.66 16.44 -16.69
CA TYR A 103 22.96 17.42 -17.71
C TYR A 103 21.91 17.37 -18.81
N LEU A 104 21.22 18.50 -18.97
CA LEU A 104 20.25 18.74 -20.04
C LEU A 104 20.94 19.34 -21.26
N GLU A 105 21.97 20.14 -20.99
CA GLU A 105 22.89 20.67 -21.97
C GLU A 105 24.30 20.14 -21.69
N SER A 106 24.83 19.26 -22.54
CA SER A 106 26.16 18.67 -22.33
C SER A 106 27.28 19.71 -22.29
N ARG A 107 27.11 20.87 -22.92
CA ARG A 107 28.10 21.95 -22.99
C ARG A 107 28.44 22.59 -21.64
N VAL A 108 27.56 22.52 -20.64
CA VAL A 108 27.82 23.12 -19.33
C VAL A 108 28.55 22.17 -18.38
N ARG A 109 28.86 20.94 -18.80
CA ARG A 109 29.45 19.93 -17.93
C ARG A 109 30.80 20.36 -17.37
N ASP A 110 31.71 20.82 -18.22
CA ASP A 110 33.05 21.23 -17.78
C ASP A 110 32.99 22.43 -16.82
N GLU A 111 32.03 23.35 -17.03
CA GLU A 111 31.80 24.48 -16.14
C GLU A 111 31.29 24.01 -14.77
N VAL A 112 30.30 23.12 -14.73
CA VAL A 112 29.76 22.52 -13.50
C VAL A 112 30.84 21.75 -12.74
N GLU A 113 31.60 20.90 -13.45
CA GLU A 113 32.65 20.08 -12.84
C GLU A 113 33.76 20.96 -12.25
N ASN A 114 34.21 22.00 -12.95
CA ASN A 114 35.26 22.87 -12.45
C ASN A 114 34.79 23.79 -11.32
N GLU A 115 33.60 24.37 -11.43
CA GLU A 115 33.09 25.36 -10.46
C GLU A 115 32.61 24.69 -9.16
N PHE A 116 31.92 23.56 -9.25
CA PHE A 116 31.24 22.95 -8.11
C PHE A 116 31.86 21.64 -7.63
N LEU A 117 32.54 20.86 -8.50
CA LEU A 117 33.07 19.56 -8.11
C LEU A 117 34.58 19.59 -7.82
N ASN A 118 35.41 19.80 -8.84
CA ASN A 118 36.87 19.72 -8.75
C ASN A 118 37.47 20.76 -7.79
N SER A 119 36.84 21.94 -7.70
CA SER A 119 37.22 23.04 -6.79
C SER A 119 36.99 22.69 -5.32
N ASN A 120 35.92 21.96 -5.00
CA ASN A 120 35.44 21.73 -3.64
C ASN A 120 35.79 20.35 -3.10
N PHE A 121 35.91 19.34 -3.97
CA PHE A 121 36.03 17.95 -3.58
C PHE A 121 37.27 17.26 -4.16
N ILE A 122 37.71 16.22 -3.45
CA ILE A 122 38.55 15.14 -3.97
C ILE A 122 37.58 14.15 -4.60
N VAL A 123 37.66 13.95 -5.92
CA VAL A 123 36.81 13.00 -6.65
C VAL A 123 37.61 11.71 -6.85
N ASP A 124 37.28 10.68 -6.08
CA ASP A 124 37.98 9.38 -6.11
C ASP A 124 37.49 8.51 -7.27
N HIS A 125 36.23 8.68 -7.69
CA HIS A 125 35.69 8.03 -8.89
C HIS A 125 34.61 8.89 -9.56
N SER A 126 34.55 8.85 -10.89
CA SER A 126 33.42 9.40 -11.64
C SER A 126 33.08 8.52 -12.83
N SER A 127 31.78 8.40 -13.13
CA SER A 127 31.32 7.63 -14.28
C SER A 127 29.99 8.17 -14.82
N ARG A 128 29.80 8.01 -16.14
CA ARG A 128 28.51 8.22 -16.78
C ARG A 128 27.59 7.05 -16.43
N ILE A 129 26.31 7.32 -16.18
CA ILE A 129 25.31 6.26 -16.02
C ILE A 129 25.01 5.66 -17.38
N GLU A 130 25.00 4.32 -17.43
CA GLU A 130 24.69 3.60 -18.64
C GLU A 130 23.23 3.82 -19.06
N THR A 131 22.99 3.91 -20.36
CA THR A 131 21.66 4.15 -20.91
C THR A 131 21.44 3.28 -22.15
N VAL A 132 20.18 3.04 -22.52
CA VAL A 132 19.87 2.53 -23.86
C VAL A 132 20.36 3.53 -24.92
N SER A 133 20.79 3.03 -26.08
CA SER A 133 21.40 3.87 -27.12
C SER A 133 20.41 4.82 -27.79
N ASP A 134 19.15 4.39 -27.90
CA ASP A 134 18.04 5.16 -28.46
C ASP A 134 16.89 5.15 -27.46
N TYR A 135 16.54 6.30 -26.90
CA TYR A 135 15.43 6.40 -25.93
C TYR A 135 14.08 6.08 -26.57
N GLN A 136 13.94 6.27 -27.88
CA GLN A 136 12.70 6.00 -28.63
C GLN A 136 12.42 4.51 -28.75
N SER A 137 13.39 3.64 -28.42
CA SER A 137 13.15 2.19 -28.31
C SER A 137 12.26 1.83 -27.12
N ILE A 138 12.07 2.74 -26.15
CA ILE A 138 11.17 2.56 -25.02
C ILE A 138 9.79 3.09 -25.41
N GLN A 139 8.83 2.18 -25.53
CA GLN A 139 7.47 2.52 -25.95
C GLN A 139 6.83 3.56 -25.01
N GLY A 140 6.39 4.69 -25.57
CA GLY A 140 5.69 5.76 -24.85
C GLY A 140 6.61 6.82 -24.23
N LEU A 141 7.93 6.70 -24.37
CA LEU A 141 8.87 7.71 -23.89
C LEU A 141 9.11 8.80 -24.94
N GLU A 142 8.42 9.93 -24.79
CA GLU A 142 8.43 11.01 -25.79
C GLU A 142 9.54 12.05 -25.57
N VAL A 143 10.03 12.17 -24.33
CA VAL A 143 11.02 13.19 -23.94
C VAL A 143 12.37 12.51 -23.71
N GLN A 144 13.41 13.02 -24.36
CA GLN A 144 14.77 12.54 -24.16
C GLN A 144 15.18 12.70 -22.68
N PRO A 145 15.53 11.60 -21.98
CA PRO A 145 15.97 11.71 -20.59
C PRO A 145 17.35 12.37 -20.47
N PRO A 146 17.66 13.00 -19.32
CA PRO A 146 18.93 13.69 -19.12
C PRO A 146 20.11 12.72 -19.12
N VAL A 147 21.29 13.22 -19.51
CA VAL A 147 22.54 12.48 -19.34
C VAL A 147 23.00 12.65 -17.90
N VAL A 148 23.23 11.55 -17.20
CA VAL A 148 23.60 11.59 -15.77
C VAL A 148 25.03 11.14 -15.58
N TYR A 149 25.78 11.90 -14.79
CA TYR A 149 27.08 11.50 -14.26
C TYR A 149 27.00 11.35 -12.74
N ARG A 150 27.75 10.38 -12.23
CA ARG A 150 27.90 10.13 -10.80
C ARG A 150 29.35 10.39 -10.38
N TYR A 151 29.52 10.98 -9.21
CA TYR A 151 30.81 11.36 -8.65
C TYR A 151 30.88 10.87 -7.21
N PHE A 152 31.86 10.02 -6.91
CA PHE A 152 32.23 9.63 -5.55
C PHE A 152 33.29 10.62 -5.09
N CYS A 153 32.96 11.38 -4.05
CA CYS A 153 33.79 12.49 -3.65
C CYS A 153 33.77 12.76 -2.14
N ARG A 154 34.87 13.37 -1.67
CA ARG A 154 35.07 13.85 -0.30
C ARG A 154 35.40 15.33 -0.30
N VAL A 155 34.89 16.08 0.67
CA VAL A 155 35.20 17.52 0.79
C VAL A 155 36.70 17.68 0.99
N ARG A 156 37.34 18.61 0.27
CA ARG A 156 38.76 18.92 0.49
C ARG A 156 38.95 19.42 1.93
N PRO A 157 39.90 18.88 2.71
CA PRO A 157 40.04 19.23 4.13
C PRO A 157 40.15 20.73 4.40
N GLY A 158 40.99 21.45 3.63
CA GLY A 158 41.15 22.90 3.80
C GLY A 158 39.89 23.71 3.45
N ILE A 159 39.11 23.26 2.47
CA ILE A 159 37.84 23.91 2.09
C ILE A 159 36.79 23.71 3.20
N LEU A 160 36.75 22.51 3.78
CA LEU A 160 35.86 22.22 4.90
C LEU A 160 36.23 23.04 6.15
N GLU A 161 37.51 23.10 6.49
CA GLU A 161 38.00 23.89 7.63
C GLU A 161 37.66 25.38 7.47
N GLU A 162 37.86 25.94 6.27
CA GLU A 162 37.47 27.32 5.96
C GLU A 162 35.96 27.53 6.09
N PHE A 163 35.15 26.61 5.55
CA PHE A 163 33.70 26.65 5.65
C PHE A 163 33.22 26.61 7.10
N VAL A 164 33.78 25.71 7.90
CA VAL A 164 33.45 25.54 9.33
C VAL A 164 33.74 26.83 10.08
N HIS A 165 34.95 27.38 9.92
CA HIS A 165 35.35 28.59 10.63
C HIS A 165 34.54 29.82 10.19
N ALA A 166 34.33 30.01 8.89
CA ALA A 166 33.58 31.14 8.33
C ALA A 166 32.09 31.16 8.75
N ASN A 167 31.56 30.01 9.16
CA ASN A 167 30.17 29.85 9.59
C ASN A 167 30.01 29.55 11.08
N LYS A 168 31.09 29.57 11.86
CA LYS A 168 31.10 29.28 13.31
C LYS A 168 30.52 27.91 13.65
N LEU A 169 30.94 26.89 12.88
CA LEU A 169 30.51 25.50 13.05
C LEU A 169 31.57 24.65 13.77
N ASP A 170 32.56 25.27 14.44
CA ASP A 170 33.73 24.59 15.01
C ASP A 170 33.38 23.51 16.06
N GLY A 171 32.19 23.60 16.69
CA GLY A 171 31.68 22.59 17.63
C GLY A 171 30.95 21.41 17.00
N MET A 172 30.82 21.37 15.67
CA MET A 172 30.09 20.33 14.94
C MET A 172 30.97 19.11 14.65
N GLU A 173 30.38 17.92 14.64
CA GLU A 173 31.06 16.73 14.12
C GLU A 173 31.44 16.97 12.64
N ARG A 174 32.67 16.59 12.27
CA ARG A 174 33.19 16.79 10.92
C ARG A 174 32.25 16.27 9.83
N SER A 175 31.71 15.07 10.00
CA SER A 175 30.77 14.44 9.06
C SER A 175 29.51 15.30 8.85
N ALA A 176 28.97 15.87 9.93
CA ALA A 176 27.78 16.70 9.86
C ALA A 176 28.07 18.10 9.27
N ALA A 177 29.30 18.62 9.43
CA ALA A 177 29.77 19.80 8.71
C ALA A 177 29.96 19.53 7.21
N GLU A 178 30.45 18.33 6.84
CA GLU A 178 30.55 17.88 5.44
C GLU A 178 29.15 17.77 4.81
N ASP A 179 28.17 17.21 5.52
CA ASP A 179 26.77 17.16 5.07
C ASP A 179 26.23 18.55 4.76
N GLU A 180 26.42 19.51 5.67
CA GLU A 180 25.95 20.88 5.46
C GLU A 180 26.67 21.56 4.29
N PHE A 181 27.98 21.33 4.14
CA PHE A 181 28.74 21.85 3.01
C PHE A 181 28.22 21.30 1.67
N ILE A 182 27.92 20.00 1.60
CA ILE A 182 27.39 19.33 0.40
C ILE A 182 25.98 19.79 0.08
N TYR A 183 25.11 19.91 1.09
CA TYR A 183 23.77 20.49 0.96
C TYR A 183 23.85 21.87 0.31
N GLN A 184 24.66 22.78 0.88
CA GLN A 184 24.79 24.14 0.38
C GLN A 184 25.43 24.22 -1.01
N THR A 185 26.40 23.35 -1.30
CA THR A 185 27.03 23.27 -2.62
C THR A 185 26.05 22.79 -3.68
N SER A 186 25.24 21.78 -3.36
CA SER A 186 24.18 21.27 -4.24
C SER A 186 23.10 22.32 -4.48
N TYR A 187 22.71 23.06 -3.44
CA TYR A 187 21.77 24.18 -3.57
C TYR A 187 22.32 25.29 -4.48
N ARG A 188 23.60 25.68 -4.33
CA ARG A 188 24.22 26.70 -5.19
C ARG A 188 24.31 26.24 -6.65
N LEU A 189 24.67 24.99 -6.89
CA LEU A 189 24.70 24.40 -8.23
C LEU A 189 23.30 24.45 -8.86
N ASN A 190 22.29 23.95 -8.13
CA ASN A 190 20.90 23.97 -8.59
C ASN A 190 20.45 25.42 -8.86
N HIS A 191 20.66 26.36 -7.94
CA HIS A 191 20.29 27.75 -8.17
C HIS A 191 20.95 28.34 -9.43
N ARG A 192 22.22 28.00 -9.71
CA ARG A 192 22.99 28.53 -10.84
C ARG A 192 22.56 27.93 -12.18
N TYR A 193 22.37 26.62 -12.26
CA TYR A 193 22.13 25.89 -13.51
C TYR A 193 20.68 25.38 -13.67
N TYR A 194 19.86 25.54 -12.64
CA TYR A 194 18.46 25.13 -12.55
C TYR A 194 17.63 26.19 -11.81
N SER A 195 17.35 27.31 -12.47
CA SER A 195 16.39 28.28 -11.92
C SER A 195 14.98 27.94 -12.39
N SER A 196 14.01 27.86 -11.47
CA SER A 196 12.60 27.60 -11.78
C SER A 196 12.00 28.63 -12.75
N LEU A 197 12.52 29.86 -12.71
CA LEU A 197 12.14 31.00 -13.56
C LEU A 197 13.17 31.29 -14.68
N GLY A 198 14.24 30.50 -14.80
CA GLY A 198 15.34 30.70 -15.75
C GLY A 198 15.59 29.50 -16.66
N GLU A 199 16.75 29.51 -17.34
CA GLU A 199 17.20 28.40 -18.18
C GLU A 199 17.57 27.17 -17.33
N LYS A 200 17.20 25.98 -17.82
CA LYS A 200 17.44 24.69 -17.15
C LYS A 200 18.53 23.95 -17.91
N LYS A 201 19.75 23.90 -17.35
CA LYS A 201 20.94 23.36 -18.02
C LYS A 201 21.49 22.11 -17.34
N ALA A 202 21.53 22.12 -16.02
CA ALA A 202 21.96 20.98 -15.21
C ALA A 202 21.40 21.09 -13.79
N PHE A 203 21.23 19.97 -13.10
CA PHE A 203 20.79 19.93 -11.70
C PHE A 203 21.29 18.68 -10.98
N VAL A 204 21.43 18.78 -9.66
CA VAL A 204 21.72 17.64 -8.78
C VAL A 204 20.47 16.78 -8.66
N LEU A 205 20.59 15.51 -9.06
CA LEU A 205 19.56 14.48 -8.92
C LEU A 205 19.52 13.92 -7.50
N SER A 206 20.69 13.62 -6.96
CA SER A 206 20.88 13.17 -5.59
C SER A 206 22.26 13.54 -5.07
N HIS A 207 22.35 13.68 -3.76
CA HIS A 207 23.58 13.63 -2.99
C HIS A 207 23.35 12.72 -1.78
N GLY A 208 24.40 12.24 -1.15
CA GLY A 208 24.32 11.39 0.04
C GLY A 208 25.30 10.23 -0.01
N LYS A 209 25.26 9.34 0.97
CA LYS A 209 26.11 8.14 1.02
C LYS A 209 25.27 6.90 0.77
N ASP A 210 25.84 5.94 0.03
CA ASP A 210 25.24 4.62 -0.22
C ASP A 210 23.79 4.65 -0.74
N MET A 211 23.49 5.66 -1.58
CA MET A 211 22.17 5.87 -2.18
C MET A 211 22.23 6.63 -3.51
N LEU A 212 21.21 6.45 -4.36
CA LEU A 212 21.07 7.18 -5.63
C LEU A 212 19.60 7.45 -5.99
N VAL A 213 19.36 8.44 -6.86
CA VAL A 213 18.05 8.73 -7.46
C VAL A 213 18.18 8.92 -8.96
N LEU A 214 17.28 8.27 -9.71
CA LEU A 214 17.14 8.49 -11.14
C LEU A 214 15.70 8.83 -11.46
N LYS A 215 15.52 9.83 -12.32
CA LYS A 215 14.19 10.31 -12.71
C LYS A 215 14.20 10.92 -14.11
N LEU A 216 13.05 10.87 -14.76
CA LEU A 216 12.81 11.37 -16.11
C LEU A 216 11.36 11.83 -16.30
N VAL A 217 11.07 12.42 -17.46
CA VAL A 217 9.68 12.68 -17.90
C VAL A 217 9.17 11.43 -18.61
N GLY A 218 8.33 10.68 -17.91
CA GLY A 218 7.84 9.35 -18.30
C GLY A 218 7.31 8.64 -17.07
N TYR A 219 7.37 7.32 -17.06
CA TYR A 219 6.98 6.47 -15.94
C TYR A 219 8.21 5.90 -15.19
N GLY A 220 8.03 5.49 -13.94
CA GLY A 220 9.08 4.85 -13.14
C GLY A 220 9.67 3.58 -13.77
N ASP A 221 8.88 2.79 -14.52
CA ASP A 221 9.40 1.63 -15.26
C ASP A 221 10.23 2.03 -16.48
N ASP A 222 9.97 3.20 -17.07
CA ASP A 222 10.83 3.75 -18.14
C ASP A 222 12.20 4.13 -17.58
N VAL A 223 12.28 4.57 -16.33
CA VAL A 223 13.56 4.85 -15.63
C VAL A 223 14.38 3.57 -15.50
N VAL A 224 13.75 2.48 -15.04
CA VAL A 224 14.42 1.18 -14.89
C VAL A 224 14.99 0.73 -16.22
N ARG A 225 14.20 0.81 -17.31
CA ARG A 225 14.61 0.40 -18.66
C ARG A 225 15.67 1.32 -19.27
N TYR A 226 15.45 2.63 -19.19
CA TYR A 226 16.31 3.61 -19.85
C TYR A 226 17.71 3.61 -19.26
N TYR A 227 17.83 3.58 -17.92
CA TYR A 227 19.11 3.57 -17.21
C TYR A 227 19.63 2.15 -16.91
N LYS A 228 19.07 1.11 -17.56
CA LYS A 228 19.50 -0.30 -17.45
C LYS A 228 19.61 -0.80 -16.02
N LEU A 229 18.59 -0.55 -15.21
CA LEU A 229 18.57 -0.90 -13.78
C LEU A 229 17.96 -2.27 -13.52
N GLU A 230 17.55 -3.01 -14.55
CA GLU A 230 16.92 -4.33 -14.40
C GLU A 230 17.76 -5.28 -13.56
N ASP A 231 19.07 -5.33 -13.79
CA ASP A 231 20.01 -6.20 -13.06
C ASP A 231 20.79 -5.46 -11.96
N PHE A 232 20.59 -4.14 -11.83
CA PHE A 232 21.22 -3.34 -10.77
C PHE A 232 20.63 -3.74 -9.42
N LYS A 233 21.48 -3.94 -8.41
CA LYS A 233 21.07 -4.47 -7.09
C LYS A 233 21.11 -3.41 -6.00
N ALA A 234 20.11 -3.42 -5.13
CA ALA A 234 20.11 -2.66 -3.88
C ALA A 234 19.24 -3.34 -2.82
N ASN A 235 19.47 -3.01 -1.55
CA ASN A 235 18.67 -3.54 -0.44
C ASN A 235 17.29 -2.87 -0.30
N ILE A 236 17.23 -1.57 -0.59
CA ILE A 236 15.99 -0.80 -0.52
C ILE A 236 15.78 -0.12 -1.87
N TRP A 237 14.54 -0.17 -2.34
CA TRP A 237 14.10 0.53 -3.53
C TRP A 237 12.83 1.34 -3.26
N ILE A 238 12.69 2.45 -3.98
CA ILE A 238 11.43 3.18 -4.13
C ILE A 238 11.19 3.41 -5.63
N GLY A 239 9.95 3.28 -6.06
CA GLY A 239 9.48 3.65 -7.40
C GLY A 239 8.24 4.53 -7.34
N HIS A 240 8.12 5.47 -8.29
CA HIS A 240 7.04 6.45 -8.33
C HIS A 240 6.58 6.75 -9.77
N HIS A 241 5.26 6.92 -9.92
CA HIS A 241 4.62 7.55 -11.08
C HIS A 241 3.89 8.82 -10.66
N ARG A 242 4.21 9.95 -11.29
CA ARG A 242 3.61 11.25 -11.02
C ARG A 242 2.33 11.48 -11.84
N TYR A 243 1.33 12.10 -11.21
CA TYR A 243 0.12 12.57 -11.87
C TYR A 243 -0.14 14.05 -11.52
N PRO A 244 0.45 15.04 -12.22
CA PRO A 244 0.02 16.43 -12.08
C PRO A 244 -1.36 16.65 -12.71
N THR A 245 -2.30 17.20 -11.95
CA THR A 245 -3.67 17.57 -12.37
C THR A 245 -3.76 19.01 -12.90
N LYS A 246 -2.78 19.86 -12.56
CA LYS A 246 -2.59 21.22 -13.12
C LYS A 246 -1.09 21.45 -13.37
N GLY A 247 -0.74 22.26 -14.38
CA GLY A 247 0.64 22.63 -14.68
C GLY A 247 1.23 22.02 -15.96
N ARG A 248 2.16 22.77 -16.58
CA ARG A 248 2.86 22.47 -17.86
C ARG A 248 4.34 22.11 -17.64
N VAL A 249 4.75 21.55 -16.49
CA VAL A 249 6.17 21.26 -16.30
C VAL A 249 6.57 19.96 -17.01
N TRP A 250 7.19 20.11 -18.18
CA TRP A 250 7.77 19.04 -19.02
C TRP A 250 9.27 18.81 -18.70
N HIS A 251 9.66 18.77 -17.42
CA HIS A 251 11.08 18.75 -17.06
C HIS A 251 11.44 17.69 -16.00
N PRO A 252 12.50 16.87 -16.20
CA PRO A 252 12.85 15.77 -15.30
C PRO A 252 13.18 16.22 -13.87
N GLY A 253 13.64 17.45 -13.67
CA GLY A 253 13.88 18.02 -12.34
C GLY A 253 12.64 18.04 -11.43
N GLY A 254 11.44 18.21 -11.99
CA GLY A 254 10.18 18.19 -11.25
C GLY A 254 9.58 16.80 -11.01
N ALA A 255 10.20 15.74 -11.55
CA ALA A 255 9.79 14.36 -11.24
C ALA A 255 10.24 13.98 -9.82
N HIS A 256 9.60 12.96 -9.24
CA HIS A 256 9.98 12.38 -7.94
C HIS A 256 10.82 11.12 -8.19
N PRO A 257 11.64 10.64 -7.24
CA PRO A 257 11.89 11.14 -5.86
C PRO A 257 12.65 12.47 -5.74
N PHE A 258 12.64 13.03 -4.52
CA PHE A 258 13.53 14.13 -4.09
C PHE A 258 14.41 13.69 -2.91
N ILE A 259 15.55 14.37 -2.72
CA ILE A 259 16.53 14.08 -1.67
C ILE A 259 16.57 15.18 -0.60
N GLY A 260 16.70 14.76 0.66
CA GLY A 260 17.07 15.58 1.82
C GLY A 260 18.59 15.75 1.89
N MET A 261 19.27 14.89 2.66
CA MET A 261 20.72 14.65 2.54
C MET A 261 21.05 13.16 2.40
N HIS A 262 20.40 12.32 3.20
CA HIS A 262 20.57 10.86 3.18
C HIS A 262 19.23 10.12 3.06
N GLU A 263 18.20 10.85 2.63
CA GLU A 263 16.83 10.40 2.53
C GLU A 263 16.29 10.71 1.14
N ALA A 264 15.71 9.72 0.49
CA ALA A 264 14.92 9.87 -0.72
C ALA A 264 13.44 9.72 -0.39
N LEU A 265 12.62 10.67 -0.82
CA LEU A 265 11.19 10.70 -0.51
C LEU A 265 10.37 10.76 -1.79
N VAL A 266 9.29 9.98 -1.82
CA VAL A 266 8.21 10.10 -2.79
C VAL A 266 6.90 10.38 -2.08
N HIS A 267 6.04 11.10 -2.79
CA HIS A 267 4.75 11.58 -2.32
C HIS A 267 3.64 11.10 -3.26
N ASN A 268 2.58 10.57 -2.67
CA ASN A 268 1.29 10.41 -3.32
C ASN A 268 0.30 11.34 -2.63
N GLY A 269 0.04 12.50 -3.21
CA GLY A 269 -0.78 13.49 -2.52
C GLY A 269 -0.78 14.87 -3.13
N ASP A 270 -1.45 15.81 -2.48
CA ASP A 270 -1.38 17.25 -2.77
C ASP A 270 -1.58 18.03 -1.47
N PHE A 271 -0.69 18.98 -1.17
CA PHE A 271 -0.77 19.77 0.05
C PHE A 271 -1.77 20.91 -0.05
N ALA A 272 -2.65 21.00 0.93
CA ALA A 272 -3.56 22.13 1.12
C ALA A 272 -2.84 23.39 1.63
N ASN A 273 -1.70 23.21 2.32
CA ASN A 273 -0.97 24.28 3.02
C ASN A 273 0.47 24.51 2.52
N TYR A 274 0.78 24.16 1.26
CA TYR A 274 2.12 24.29 0.67
C TYR A 274 2.81 25.63 0.97
N HIS A 275 2.12 26.75 0.78
CA HIS A 275 2.70 28.08 0.99
C HIS A 275 3.15 28.29 2.45
N SER A 276 2.37 27.82 3.43
CA SER A 276 2.75 27.88 4.85
C SER A 276 4.06 27.14 5.12
N ILE A 277 4.23 25.97 4.50
CA ILE A 277 5.45 25.15 4.63
C ILE A 277 6.65 25.86 4.00
N VAL A 278 6.47 26.49 2.83
CA VAL A 278 7.54 27.27 2.19
C VAL A 278 8.01 28.42 3.08
N GLU A 279 7.09 29.18 3.67
CA GLU A 279 7.43 30.26 4.60
C GLU A 279 8.09 29.73 5.88
N TYR A 280 7.62 28.59 6.40
CA TYR A 280 8.22 27.90 7.54
C TYR A 280 9.67 27.50 7.28
N LEU A 281 9.97 26.94 6.10
CA LEU A 281 11.33 26.60 5.66
C LEU A 281 12.17 27.86 5.42
N ALA A 282 11.59 28.91 4.85
CA ALA A 282 12.29 30.17 4.55
C ALA A 282 12.80 30.87 5.81
N GLN A 283 12.05 30.80 6.93
CA GLN A 283 12.49 31.28 8.24
C GLN A 283 13.72 30.53 8.79
N ARG A 284 14.08 29.40 8.18
CA ARG A 284 15.24 28.56 8.53
C ARG A 284 16.32 28.57 7.44
N GLY A 285 16.23 29.54 6.52
CA GLY A 285 17.18 29.68 5.42
C GLY A 285 17.05 28.60 4.33
N ILE A 286 15.98 27.80 4.34
CA ILE A 286 15.73 26.77 3.33
C ILE A 286 14.70 27.30 2.34
N ARG A 287 14.97 27.21 1.03
CA ARG A 287 14.04 27.63 -0.01
C ARG A 287 13.93 26.55 -1.09
N PRO A 288 12.73 26.12 -1.47
CA PRO A 288 12.57 25.17 -2.56
C PRO A 288 12.93 25.79 -3.92
N LEU A 289 13.53 25.00 -4.81
CA LEU A 289 13.91 25.37 -6.18
C LEU A 289 13.09 24.63 -7.25
N PHE A 290 12.50 23.49 -6.92
CA PHE A 290 11.74 22.64 -7.85
C PHE A 290 10.23 22.82 -7.73
N LEU A 291 9.77 23.42 -6.62
CA LEU A 291 8.40 23.90 -6.40
C LEU A 291 7.35 22.79 -6.35
N THR A 292 7.69 21.71 -5.65
CA THR A 292 6.82 20.55 -5.47
C THR A 292 6.59 20.25 -3.99
N ASP A 293 5.47 19.63 -3.67
CA ASP A 293 5.16 19.18 -2.31
C ASP A 293 6.22 18.19 -1.81
N THR A 294 6.68 17.30 -2.69
CA THR A 294 7.71 16.30 -2.39
C THR A 294 9.05 16.93 -2.00
N GLU A 295 9.45 18.00 -2.69
CA GLU A 295 10.67 18.74 -2.34
C GLU A 295 10.56 19.34 -0.94
N VAL A 296 9.48 20.08 -0.65
CA VAL A 296 9.34 20.69 0.69
C VAL A 296 9.19 19.63 1.78
N SER A 297 8.59 18.46 1.47
CA SER A 297 8.46 17.33 2.39
C SER A 297 9.82 16.76 2.79
N VAL A 298 10.70 16.50 1.82
CA VAL A 298 12.02 15.92 2.12
C VAL A 298 12.94 16.94 2.80
N LEU A 299 12.77 18.24 2.51
CA LEU A 299 13.48 19.31 3.20
C LEU A 299 13.02 19.47 4.67
N LEU A 300 11.73 19.29 4.97
CA LEU A 300 11.24 19.20 6.35
C LEU A 300 11.82 17.97 7.05
N PHE A 301 11.84 16.82 6.37
CA PHE A 301 12.42 15.60 6.91
C PHE A 301 13.90 15.79 7.27
N ASP A 302 14.72 16.30 6.35
CA ASP A 302 16.14 16.61 6.59
C ASP A 302 16.34 17.63 7.72
N LEU A 303 15.55 18.71 7.71
CA LEU A 303 15.60 19.73 8.76
C LEU A 303 15.35 19.12 10.15
N TRP A 304 14.29 18.34 10.32
CA TRP A 304 13.95 17.77 11.62
C TRP A 304 14.88 16.61 12.00
N SER A 305 15.33 15.82 11.03
CA SER A 305 16.24 14.69 11.21
C SER A 305 17.67 15.15 11.51
N ARG A 306 18.33 15.77 10.54
CA ARG A 306 19.77 16.07 10.59
C ARG A 306 20.06 17.38 11.32
N VAL A 307 19.26 18.42 11.12
CA VAL A 307 19.54 19.74 11.71
C VAL A 307 19.03 19.81 13.14
N TYR A 308 17.80 19.38 13.43
CA TYR A 308 17.23 19.44 14.78
C TYR A 308 17.48 18.18 15.62
N HIS A 309 18.04 17.13 15.02
CA HIS A 309 18.35 15.87 15.70
C HIS A 309 17.14 15.24 16.38
N TYR A 310 15.94 15.39 15.80
CA TYR A 310 14.74 14.77 16.35
C TYR A 310 14.83 13.24 16.23
N PRO A 311 14.52 12.50 17.31
CA PRO A 311 14.18 11.10 17.19
C PRO A 311 13.08 10.92 16.14
N LEU A 312 13.11 9.80 15.42
CA LEU A 312 12.18 9.54 14.33
C LEU A 312 10.71 9.69 14.75
N GLU A 313 10.36 9.26 15.96
CA GLU A 313 9.01 9.43 16.52
C GLU A 313 8.55 10.90 16.51
N TYR A 314 9.41 11.83 16.93
CA TYR A 314 9.07 13.25 17.04
C TYR A 314 9.13 13.97 15.69
N LEU A 315 9.98 13.51 14.78
CA LEU A 315 9.94 13.92 13.38
C LEU A 315 8.60 13.54 12.76
N VAL A 316 8.17 12.28 12.94
CA VAL A 316 6.89 11.79 12.45
C VAL A 316 5.74 12.55 13.10
N GLU A 317 5.81 12.87 14.40
CA GLU A 317 4.83 13.75 15.06
C GLU A 317 4.79 15.15 14.45
N ALA A 318 5.93 15.72 14.07
CA ALA A 318 5.96 17.01 13.39
C ALA A 318 5.38 16.94 11.96
N MET A 319 5.49 15.80 11.27
CA MET A 319 4.89 15.60 9.94
C MET A 319 3.39 15.27 9.98
N ALA A 320 3.01 14.28 10.77
CA ALA A 320 1.64 13.77 10.95
C ALA A 320 1.25 13.89 12.44
N PRO A 321 0.83 15.09 12.87
CA PRO A 321 0.54 15.35 14.27
C PRO A 321 -0.63 14.50 14.77
N THR A 322 -0.52 14.01 16.00
CA THR A 322 -1.59 13.26 16.67
C THR A 322 -2.56 14.25 17.33
N THR A 323 -3.82 14.29 16.87
CA THR A 323 -4.79 15.33 17.25
C THR A 323 -6.00 14.79 18.03
N GLU A 324 -6.78 15.69 18.63
CA GLU A 324 -8.11 15.40 19.20
C GLU A 324 -8.13 14.19 20.17
N ARG A 325 -9.05 13.25 19.98
CA ARG A 325 -9.19 12.04 20.81
C ARG A 325 -7.88 11.26 20.87
N ASP A 326 -7.19 11.10 19.75
CA ASP A 326 -5.93 10.35 19.70
C ASP A 326 -4.88 10.97 20.61
N PHE A 327 -4.77 12.29 20.63
CA PHE A 327 -3.87 12.98 21.55
C PHE A 327 -4.22 12.68 23.02
N HIS A 328 -5.49 12.72 23.37
CA HIS A 328 -5.94 12.46 24.74
C HIS A 328 -5.73 10.99 25.18
N MET A 329 -5.71 10.05 24.24
CA MET A 329 -5.46 8.62 24.50
C MET A 329 -3.97 8.31 24.72
N LEU A 330 -3.06 9.23 24.39
CA LEU A 330 -1.63 9.04 24.64
C LEU A 330 -1.30 9.12 26.14
N PRO A 331 -0.21 8.47 26.59
CA PRO A 331 0.35 8.70 27.92
C PRO A 331 0.66 10.19 28.18
N VAL A 332 0.47 10.66 29.41
CA VAL A 332 0.64 12.08 29.80
C VAL A 332 2.01 12.66 29.42
N GLU A 333 3.07 11.85 29.51
CA GLU A 333 4.41 12.27 29.08
C GLU A 333 4.48 12.54 27.56
N LYS A 334 3.88 11.66 26.75
CA LYS A 334 3.78 11.86 25.31
C LYS A 334 2.92 13.07 24.97
N GLN A 335 1.79 13.27 25.65
CA GLN A 335 0.97 14.49 25.47
C GLN A 335 1.79 15.76 25.68
N ARG A 336 2.59 15.82 26.75
CA ARG A 336 3.46 16.98 27.01
C ARG A 336 4.47 17.19 25.89
N LEU A 337 5.18 16.15 25.47
CA LEU A 337 6.22 16.25 24.44
C LEU A 337 5.64 16.56 23.06
N TYR A 338 4.56 15.88 22.67
CA TYR A 338 3.89 16.11 21.40
C TYR A 338 3.26 17.50 21.37
N GLY A 339 2.67 17.97 22.47
CA GLY A 339 2.18 19.34 22.57
C GLY A 339 3.26 20.39 22.31
N LEU A 340 4.51 20.15 22.76
CA LEU A 340 5.65 21.02 22.43
C LEU A 340 6.03 20.92 20.95
N VAL A 341 6.10 19.71 20.39
CA VAL A 341 6.41 19.51 18.96
C VAL A 341 5.35 20.20 18.10
N GLN A 342 4.07 19.94 18.34
CA GLN A 342 2.97 20.55 17.62
C GLN A 342 2.99 22.08 17.72
N ALA A 343 3.13 22.63 18.94
CA ALA A 343 3.18 24.09 19.13
C ALA A 343 4.32 24.77 18.34
N MET A 344 5.44 24.07 18.12
CA MET A 344 6.59 24.57 17.39
C MET A 344 6.51 24.35 15.86
N HIS A 345 5.81 23.29 15.43
CA HIS A 345 5.92 22.76 14.06
C HIS A 345 4.63 22.76 13.26
N ILE A 346 3.46 23.03 13.85
CA ILE A 346 2.16 22.89 13.17
C ILE A 346 2.05 23.65 11.85
N HIS A 347 2.68 24.84 11.75
CA HIS A 347 2.69 25.63 10.51
C HIS A 347 3.56 25.02 9.38
N GLY A 348 4.47 24.12 9.74
CA GLY A 348 5.29 23.33 8.83
C GLY A 348 4.79 21.90 8.65
N SER A 349 3.77 21.45 9.39
CA SER A 349 3.19 20.12 9.25
C SER A 349 2.39 20.02 7.94
N PRO A 350 2.65 19.01 7.08
CA PRO A 350 1.84 18.74 5.90
C PRO A 350 0.35 18.54 6.18
N ASP A 351 -0.51 19.28 5.46
CA ASP A 351 -1.96 19.15 5.51
C ASP A 351 -2.55 18.88 4.12
N GLY A 352 -3.75 18.28 4.07
CA GLY A 352 -4.36 17.76 2.85
C GLY A 352 -4.01 16.29 2.60
N PRO A 353 -4.38 15.75 1.42
CA PRO A 353 -4.25 14.33 1.16
C PRO A 353 -2.82 13.93 0.78
N TRP A 354 -2.12 13.15 1.61
CA TRP A 354 -0.75 12.71 1.30
C TRP A 354 -0.34 11.36 1.90
N PHE A 355 0.54 10.66 1.19
CA PHE A 355 1.24 9.47 1.68
C PHE A 355 2.70 9.54 1.26
N PHE A 356 3.62 9.38 2.21
CA PHE A 356 5.06 9.37 1.93
C PHE A 356 5.63 7.96 2.00
N ILE A 357 6.54 7.66 1.07
CA ILE A 357 7.51 6.58 1.21
C ILE A 357 8.90 7.20 1.24
N VAL A 358 9.69 6.86 2.26
CA VAL A 358 11.04 7.41 2.48
C VAL A 358 12.05 6.27 2.55
N ALA A 359 13.11 6.34 1.75
CA ALA A 359 14.26 5.45 1.83
C ALA A 359 15.42 6.25 2.40
N LYS A 360 15.92 5.82 3.56
CA LYS A 360 16.95 6.51 4.31
C LYS A 360 18.16 5.62 4.51
N ASN A 361 19.35 6.18 4.32
CA ASN A 361 20.60 5.65 4.87
C ASN A 361 20.94 6.52 6.08
N ASP A 362 21.26 5.95 7.24
CA ASP A 362 21.79 6.72 8.37
C ASP A 362 23.28 6.39 8.52
N PRO A 363 24.20 7.23 7.98
CA PRO A 363 25.63 6.93 8.03
C PRO A 363 26.20 6.85 9.45
N ARG A 364 25.52 7.42 10.45
CA ARG A 364 25.98 7.43 11.85
C ARG A 364 25.75 6.09 12.54
N THR A 365 24.65 5.41 12.19
CA THR A 365 24.28 4.11 12.77
C THR A 365 24.56 2.94 11.83
N GLY A 366 24.76 3.21 10.54
CA GLY A 366 24.85 2.20 9.47
C GLY A 366 23.49 1.62 9.06
N GLU A 367 22.40 2.04 9.72
CA GLU A 367 21.07 1.52 9.47
C GLU A 367 20.50 2.04 8.15
N LYS A 368 19.73 1.19 7.47
CA LYS A 368 18.98 1.55 6.27
C LYS A 368 17.51 1.36 6.54
N GLN A 369 16.69 2.34 6.18
CA GLN A 369 15.28 2.37 6.55
C GLN A 369 14.41 2.60 5.33
N LEU A 370 13.30 1.88 5.27
CA LEU A 370 12.15 2.20 4.43
C LEU A 370 10.99 2.59 5.34
N LEU A 371 10.43 3.77 5.16
CA LEU A 371 9.34 4.29 5.98
C LEU A 371 8.11 4.54 5.10
N GLY A 372 6.93 4.27 5.64
CA GLY A 372 5.67 4.78 5.10
C GLY A 372 4.96 5.64 6.13
N ILE A 373 4.60 6.88 5.78
CA ILE A 373 3.96 7.85 6.68
C ILE A 373 2.62 8.27 6.06
N THR A 374 1.53 8.09 6.80
CA THR A 374 0.16 8.37 6.35
C THR A 374 -0.34 9.71 6.87
N ASP A 375 -1.04 10.49 6.03
CA ASP A 375 -1.71 11.70 6.46
C ASP A 375 -2.77 11.45 7.54
N THR A 376 -2.99 12.44 8.41
CA THR A 376 -3.89 12.37 9.57
C THR A 376 -5.36 12.14 9.20
N SER A 377 -5.75 12.46 7.97
CA SER A 377 -7.12 12.30 7.47
C SER A 377 -7.31 11.03 6.62
N MET A 378 -6.26 10.22 6.46
CA MET A 378 -6.23 8.98 5.67
C MET A 378 -6.75 9.13 4.24
N LEU A 379 -6.44 10.24 3.57
CA LEU A 379 -7.05 10.56 2.27
C LEU A 379 -6.37 9.87 1.08
N ARG A 380 -5.24 9.20 1.31
CA ARG A 380 -4.50 8.48 0.28
C ARG A 380 -4.38 6.99 0.62
N PRO A 381 -4.51 6.12 -0.40
CA PRO A 381 -4.39 4.69 -0.18
C PRO A 381 -2.95 4.28 0.02
N GLN A 382 -2.80 3.29 0.88
CA GLN A 382 -1.52 2.70 1.24
C GLN A 382 -1.77 1.31 1.78
N VAL A 383 -0.84 0.41 1.53
CA VAL A 383 -0.82 -0.96 2.04
C VAL A 383 0.61 -1.27 2.44
N PHE A 384 0.76 -1.85 3.62
CA PHE A 384 2.02 -2.39 4.13
C PHE A 384 1.98 -3.91 4.11
N ALA A 385 3.13 -4.56 3.91
CA ALA A 385 3.23 -6.01 3.91
C ALA A 385 4.59 -6.52 4.39
N ILE A 386 4.60 -7.71 5.00
CA ILE A 386 5.81 -8.47 5.37
C ILE A 386 5.67 -9.91 4.88
N GLN A 387 6.73 -10.43 4.28
CA GLN A 387 6.95 -11.88 4.14
C GLN A 387 8.22 -12.27 4.90
N ASP A 388 8.09 -13.27 5.77
CA ASP A 388 9.14 -13.71 6.68
C ASP A 388 9.62 -15.13 6.33
N GLY A 389 10.86 -15.23 5.89
CA GLY A 389 11.50 -16.47 5.45
C GLY A 389 13.02 -16.33 5.42
N PRO A 390 13.75 -17.22 4.70
CA PRO A 390 15.21 -17.12 4.57
C PRO A 390 15.67 -15.75 4.05
N VAL A 391 14.86 -15.16 3.18
CA VAL A 391 14.94 -13.76 2.79
C VAL A 391 13.69 -13.08 3.35
N LYS A 392 13.87 -12.04 4.16
CA LYS A 392 12.78 -11.25 4.70
C LYS A 392 12.57 -10.01 3.86
N VAL A 393 11.33 -9.75 3.49
CA VAL A 393 10.94 -8.63 2.61
C VAL A 393 9.82 -7.83 3.26
N GLY A 394 10.02 -6.52 3.35
CA GLY A 394 8.99 -5.55 3.71
C GLY A 394 8.63 -4.72 2.49
N VAL A 395 7.33 -4.54 2.21
CA VAL A 395 6.86 -3.79 1.05
C VAL A 395 5.80 -2.77 1.47
N ILE A 396 5.84 -1.61 0.84
CA ILE A 396 4.90 -0.51 1.00
C ILE A 396 4.40 -0.15 -0.40
N ALA A 397 3.10 -0.03 -0.63
CA ALA A 397 2.59 0.43 -1.91
C ALA A 397 1.26 1.18 -1.78
N SER A 398 0.85 1.87 -2.84
CA SER A 398 -0.49 2.48 -2.91
C SER A 398 -1.60 1.44 -2.92
N GLU A 399 -1.38 0.30 -3.56
CA GLU A 399 -2.40 -0.75 -3.73
C GLU A 399 -1.78 -2.15 -3.54
N ARG A 400 -2.57 -3.10 -3.02
CA ARG A 400 -2.09 -4.45 -2.67
C ARG A 400 -1.61 -5.27 -3.88
N GLN A 401 -2.19 -5.09 -5.07
CA GLN A 401 -1.75 -5.82 -6.26
C GLN A 401 -0.31 -5.48 -6.66
N ALA A 402 0.13 -4.25 -6.40
CA ALA A 402 1.51 -3.84 -6.70
C ALA A 402 2.50 -4.62 -5.83
N ILE A 403 2.16 -4.88 -4.57
CA ILE A 403 2.93 -5.75 -3.67
C ILE A 403 2.94 -7.18 -4.21
N ASN A 404 1.76 -7.72 -4.55
CA ASN A 404 1.63 -9.10 -5.03
C ASN A 404 2.37 -9.33 -6.37
N ALA A 405 2.36 -8.35 -7.27
CA ALA A 405 3.12 -8.38 -8.51
C ALA A 405 4.64 -8.51 -8.28
N MET A 406 5.18 -7.77 -7.30
CA MET A 406 6.59 -7.85 -6.95
C MET A 406 6.94 -9.20 -6.32
N LEU A 407 6.17 -9.61 -5.30
CA LEU A 407 6.38 -10.88 -4.60
C LEU A 407 6.23 -12.07 -5.54
N ARG A 408 5.30 -12.02 -6.51
CA ARG A 408 5.17 -13.03 -7.57
C ARG A 408 6.46 -13.20 -8.36
N ARG A 409 7.06 -12.10 -8.84
CA ARG A 409 8.32 -12.17 -9.60
C ARG A 409 9.49 -12.66 -8.75
N LEU A 410 9.57 -12.23 -7.50
CA LEU A 410 10.59 -12.73 -6.56
C LEU A 410 10.42 -14.24 -6.30
N ALA A 411 9.19 -14.73 -6.19
CA ALA A 411 8.90 -16.14 -5.95
C ALA A 411 9.17 -17.01 -7.18
N GLU A 412 8.82 -16.52 -8.38
CA GLU A 412 9.16 -17.16 -9.67
C GLU A 412 10.68 -17.35 -9.83
N ASP A 413 11.48 -16.37 -9.39
CA ASP A 413 12.95 -16.44 -9.40
C ASP A 413 13.53 -17.16 -8.15
N GLY A 414 12.67 -17.73 -7.29
CA GLY A 414 13.06 -18.50 -6.10
C GLY A 414 13.74 -17.67 -4.98
N LYS A 415 13.61 -16.34 -5.01
CA LYS A 415 14.19 -15.43 -4.01
C LYS A 415 13.41 -15.40 -2.71
N VAL A 416 12.10 -15.55 -2.81
CA VAL A 416 11.17 -15.59 -1.68
C VAL A 416 10.25 -16.79 -1.82
N PRO A 417 9.70 -17.33 -0.72
CA PRO A 417 8.95 -18.59 -0.78
C PRO A 417 7.57 -18.50 -1.45
N ALA A 418 6.92 -17.34 -1.49
CA ALA A 418 5.54 -17.23 -1.98
C ALA A 418 5.24 -15.88 -2.65
N ARG A 419 4.23 -15.85 -3.52
CA ARG A 419 3.74 -14.61 -4.16
C ARG A 419 2.85 -13.73 -3.27
N PHE A 420 2.44 -14.23 -2.10
CA PHE A 420 1.63 -13.51 -1.14
C PHE A 420 2.44 -13.22 0.12
N ALA A 421 2.25 -12.06 0.73
CA ALA A 421 2.85 -11.72 2.02
C ALA A 421 2.17 -12.51 3.15
N ASP A 422 2.87 -12.67 4.27
CA ASP A 422 2.31 -13.31 5.47
C ASP A 422 1.34 -12.40 6.20
N VAL A 423 1.60 -11.09 6.17
CA VAL A 423 0.78 -10.06 6.79
C VAL A 423 0.62 -8.88 5.84
N TYR A 424 -0.61 -8.39 5.71
CA TYR A 424 -0.96 -7.12 5.06
C TYR A 424 -1.71 -6.25 6.06
N TRP A 425 -1.51 -4.95 6.01
CA TRP A 425 -2.29 -4.01 6.82
C TRP A 425 -2.32 -2.61 6.19
N ASN A 426 -3.30 -1.83 6.64
CA ASN A 426 -3.38 -0.39 6.45
C ASN A 426 -3.11 0.30 7.79
N ALA A 427 -3.03 1.62 7.78
CA ALA A 427 -2.55 2.45 8.88
C ALA A 427 -3.40 3.71 8.98
N ARG A 428 -3.62 4.20 10.20
CA ARG A 428 -4.35 5.45 10.46
C ARG A 428 -3.38 6.54 10.87
N GLY A 429 -3.25 7.56 10.03
CA GLY A 429 -2.38 8.72 10.28
C GLY A 429 -2.67 9.37 11.62
N GLY A 430 -1.62 9.75 12.35
CA GLY A 430 -1.74 10.45 13.64
C GLY A 430 -2.40 9.64 14.76
N SER A 431 -2.64 8.33 14.60
CA SER A 431 -3.34 7.52 15.59
C SER A 431 -2.55 7.31 16.89
N TYR A 432 -3.23 7.18 18.04
CA TYR A 432 -2.61 6.71 19.28
C TYR A 432 -2.26 5.22 19.24
N THR A 433 -2.80 4.48 18.26
CA THR A 433 -2.68 3.03 18.15
C THR A 433 -1.45 2.58 17.38
N ASP A 434 -0.96 3.34 16.41
CA ASP A 434 0.22 3.01 15.59
C ASP A 434 0.92 4.26 15.01
N GLY A 435 0.29 5.44 15.11
CA GLY A 435 0.83 6.69 14.60
C GLY A 435 0.77 6.84 13.08
N GLY A 436 0.19 5.87 12.38
CA GLY A 436 0.07 5.85 10.92
C GLY A 436 1.39 5.68 10.18
N THR A 437 2.44 5.23 10.89
CA THR A 437 3.80 5.13 10.36
C THR A 437 4.40 3.77 10.66
N PHE A 438 5.00 3.14 9.65
CA PHE A 438 5.75 1.90 9.78
C PHE A 438 7.14 2.02 9.18
N VAL A 439 8.13 1.47 9.88
CA VAL A 439 9.56 1.63 9.62
C VAL A 439 10.19 0.25 9.48
N PHE A 440 10.62 -0.09 8.27
CA PHE A 440 11.40 -1.28 7.99
C PHE A 440 12.89 -0.93 8.11
N THR A 441 13.53 -1.37 9.19
CA THR A 441 14.94 -1.11 9.45
C THR A 441 15.78 -2.33 9.14
N LEU A 442 16.75 -2.16 8.23
CA LEU A 442 17.83 -3.09 7.96
C LEU A 442 19.03 -2.76 8.83
N LYS A 443 19.47 -3.75 9.60
CA LYS A 443 20.64 -3.68 10.48
C LYS A 443 21.54 -4.88 10.25
N ASP A 444 22.84 -4.73 10.49
CA ASP A 444 23.77 -5.85 10.50
C ASP A 444 23.57 -6.65 11.79
N ALA A 445 23.23 -7.93 11.67
CA ALA A 445 23.07 -8.85 12.79
C ALA A 445 24.39 -9.58 13.10
N ASP A 446 25.07 -10.03 12.05
CA ASP A 446 26.39 -10.64 12.06
C ASP A 446 27.17 -10.15 10.81
N ALA A 447 28.47 -10.49 10.71
CA ALA A 447 29.29 -10.12 9.56
C ALA A 447 28.66 -10.58 8.23
N GLY A 448 28.10 -9.64 7.47
CA GLY A 448 27.45 -9.89 6.18
C GLY A 448 26.00 -10.40 6.25
N VAL A 449 25.41 -10.53 7.43
CA VAL A 449 24.02 -10.97 7.62
C VAL A 449 23.17 -9.79 8.08
N LYS A 450 22.20 -9.40 7.24
CA LYS A 450 21.25 -8.34 7.59
C LYS A 450 19.98 -8.90 8.21
N ARG A 451 19.47 -8.22 9.24
CA ARG A 451 18.13 -8.44 9.80
C ARG A 451 17.21 -7.30 9.39
N LEU A 452 15.95 -7.64 9.08
CA LEU A 452 14.89 -6.69 8.81
C LEU A 452 13.87 -6.68 9.96
N GLU A 453 13.75 -5.55 10.64
CA GLU A 453 12.79 -5.29 11.71
C GLU A 453 11.74 -4.30 11.20
N CYS A 454 10.48 -4.47 11.58
CA CYS A 454 9.41 -3.54 11.23
C CYS A 454 8.75 -3.02 12.51
N THR A 455 8.77 -1.71 12.73
CA THR A 455 8.15 -1.08 13.90
C THR A 455 7.15 0.00 13.52
N ASP A 456 6.16 0.24 14.37
CA ASP A 456 5.28 1.42 14.27
C ASP A 456 5.97 2.72 14.75
N LYS A 457 5.26 3.85 14.72
CA LYS A 457 5.75 5.17 15.22
C LYS A 457 6.30 5.10 16.65
N PHE A 458 5.74 4.24 17.49
CA PHE A 458 6.04 4.14 18.91
C PHE A 458 7.09 3.05 19.22
N GLY A 459 7.67 2.43 18.19
CA GLY A 459 8.69 1.40 18.31
C GLY A 459 8.16 -0.01 18.61
N ARG A 460 6.86 -0.25 18.50
CA ARG A 460 6.29 -1.60 18.66
C ARG A 460 6.49 -2.41 17.39
N GLU A 461 6.99 -3.63 17.53
CA GLU A 461 7.29 -4.51 16.40
C GLU A 461 6.01 -5.09 15.77
N VAL A 462 5.97 -5.11 14.44
CA VAL A 462 4.99 -5.86 13.66
C VAL A 462 5.44 -7.31 13.58
N VAL A 463 4.80 -8.17 14.36
CA VAL A 463 5.19 -9.58 14.51
C VAL A 463 4.47 -10.45 13.49
N VAL A 464 5.24 -11.19 12.70
CA VAL A 464 4.73 -12.33 11.94
C VAL A 464 4.70 -13.55 12.87
N PRO A 465 3.60 -14.31 12.98
CA PRO A 465 3.50 -15.46 13.89
C PRO A 465 4.69 -16.42 13.74
N SER A 466 5.27 -16.92 14.83
CA SER A 466 6.37 -17.89 14.77
C SER A 466 5.87 -19.33 14.70
N GLY A 467 6.76 -20.30 14.46
CA GLY A 467 6.43 -21.73 14.46
C GLY A 467 5.73 -22.23 13.19
N GLN A 468 5.66 -21.41 12.15
CA GLN A 468 5.18 -21.81 10.83
C GLN A 468 6.30 -21.71 9.79
N TYR A 469 6.29 -22.59 8.80
CA TYR A 469 7.25 -22.62 7.70
C TYR A 469 6.56 -22.48 6.34
N HIS A 470 7.31 -21.99 5.35
CA HIS A 470 6.87 -21.94 3.96
C HIS A 470 7.17 -23.24 3.20
N GLN A 471 6.50 -23.44 2.07
CA GLN A 471 6.81 -24.56 1.19
C GLN A 471 8.23 -24.40 0.63
N SER A 472 9.00 -25.50 0.60
CA SER A 472 10.32 -25.49 -0.05
C SER A 472 10.16 -25.39 -1.56
N VAL A 473 10.90 -24.48 -2.19
CA VAL A 473 10.93 -24.22 -3.64
C VAL A 473 11.22 -25.49 -4.48
N SER A 474 11.81 -26.52 -3.87
CA SER A 474 12.23 -27.77 -4.53
C SER A 474 11.24 -28.95 -4.39
N SER A 475 10.12 -28.78 -3.70
CA SER A 475 9.15 -29.88 -3.47
C SER A 475 8.21 -30.08 -4.67
N GLN A 476 8.71 -30.70 -5.74
CA GLN A 476 7.83 -31.48 -6.63
C GLN A 476 7.48 -32.76 -5.88
N SER A 477 6.34 -32.76 -5.18
CA SER A 477 5.87 -33.93 -4.47
C SER A 477 5.30 -34.96 -5.47
N SER A 478 5.90 -36.14 -5.47
CA SER A 478 5.38 -37.37 -6.08
C SER A 478 4.58 -38.24 -5.10
N LEU A 479 4.11 -37.67 -3.96
CA LEU A 479 3.37 -38.41 -2.95
C LEU A 479 1.93 -38.68 -3.43
N SER A 480 1.63 -39.94 -3.70
CA SER A 480 0.25 -40.39 -3.89
C SER A 480 -0.49 -40.31 -2.56
N LEU A 481 -1.60 -39.58 -2.53
CA LEU A 481 -2.55 -39.63 -1.42
C LEU A 481 -3.04 -41.06 -1.14
N SER A 482 -3.44 -41.32 0.10
CA SER A 482 -4.06 -42.60 0.42
C SER A 482 -5.37 -42.78 -0.35
N ALA A 483 -5.60 -44.00 -0.85
CA ALA A 483 -6.83 -44.35 -1.58
C ALA A 483 -8.11 -44.03 -0.78
N SER A 484 -8.03 -44.04 0.56
CA SER A 484 -9.13 -43.71 1.46
C SER A 484 -9.58 -42.24 1.37
N VAL A 485 -8.65 -41.30 1.16
CA VAL A 485 -8.99 -39.87 1.04
C VAL A 485 -9.67 -39.62 -0.31
N ALA A 486 -9.10 -40.18 -1.38
CA ALA A 486 -9.69 -40.09 -2.72
C ALA A 486 -11.11 -40.69 -2.78
N SER A 487 -11.36 -41.83 -2.12
CA SER A 487 -12.71 -42.41 -2.04
C SER A 487 -13.68 -41.55 -1.24
N GLN A 488 -13.22 -40.91 -0.17
CA GLN A 488 -14.08 -40.07 0.66
C GLN A 488 -14.46 -38.77 -0.05
N LEU A 489 -13.55 -38.15 -0.80
CA LEU A 489 -13.86 -36.98 -1.63
C LEU A 489 -14.93 -37.28 -2.67
N GLN A 490 -14.86 -38.45 -3.30
CA GLN A 490 -15.87 -38.92 -4.25
C GLN A 490 -17.23 -39.15 -3.56
N SER A 491 -17.23 -39.71 -2.35
CA SER A 491 -18.45 -39.89 -1.57
C SER A 491 -19.10 -38.53 -1.23
N LEU A 492 -18.31 -37.56 -0.80
CA LEU A 492 -18.79 -36.20 -0.51
C LEU A 492 -19.35 -35.50 -1.76
N GLU A 493 -18.71 -35.70 -2.91
CA GLU A 493 -19.19 -35.19 -4.19
C GLU A 493 -20.54 -35.79 -4.58
N GLN A 494 -20.68 -37.12 -4.49
CA GLN A 494 -21.94 -37.83 -4.77
C GLN A 494 -23.08 -37.44 -3.83
N MET A 495 -22.76 -37.06 -2.59
CA MET A 495 -23.74 -36.59 -1.61
C MET A 495 -24.07 -35.09 -1.75
N HIS A 496 -23.45 -34.38 -2.69
CA HIS A 496 -23.55 -32.92 -2.82
C HIS A 496 -23.29 -32.19 -1.49
N ALA A 497 -22.22 -32.61 -0.81
CA ALA A 497 -21.85 -32.05 0.49
C ALA A 497 -21.72 -30.53 0.41
N ASP A 498 -22.32 -29.83 1.37
CA ASP A 498 -22.23 -28.38 1.46
C ASP A 498 -20.83 -27.93 1.92
N ARG A 499 -20.57 -26.62 1.83
CA ARG A 499 -19.29 -26.01 2.26
C ARG A 499 -18.93 -26.37 3.71
N SER A 500 -19.93 -26.45 4.59
CA SER A 500 -19.68 -26.77 6.00
C SER A 500 -19.15 -28.19 6.16
N SER A 501 -19.83 -29.17 5.55
CA SER A 501 -19.47 -30.59 5.58
C SER A 501 -18.12 -30.84 4.92
N LEU A 502 -17.84 -30.17 3.79
CA LEU A 502 -16.53 -30.24 3.13
C LEU A 502 -15.41 -29.74 4.04
N PHE A 503 -15.61 -28.59 4.69
CA PHE A 503 -14.63 -28.03 5.59
C PHE A 503 -14.39 -28.90 6.83
N GLN A 504 -15.45 -29.48 7.41
CA GLN A 504 -15.32 -30.40 8.55
C GLN A 504 -14.46 -31.62 8.23
N TYR A 505 -14.49 -32.10 6.99
CA TYR A 505 -13.63 -33.19 6.53
C TYR A 505 -12.20 -32.71 6.21
N LEU A 506 -12.04 -31.65 5.43
CA LEU A 506 -10.75 -31.19 4.92
C LEU A 506 -9.89 -30.49 5.98
N GLY A 507 -10.49 -29.69 6.86
CA GLY A 507 -9.78 -28.86 7.84
C GLY A 507 -8.80 -29.66 8.73
N PRO A 508 -9.22 -30.76 9.38
CA PRO A 508 -8.32 -31.58 10.19
C PRO A 508 -7.15 -32.21 9.41
N LEU A 509 -7.39 -32.61 8.16
CA LEU A 509 -6.37 -33.18 7.27
C LEU A 509 -5.34 -32.11 6.89
N LEU A 510 -5.81 -30.91 6.55
CA LEU A 510 -4.96 -29.77 6.23
C LEU A 510 -4.12 -29.32 7.43
N ARG A 511 -4.68 -29.34 8.64
CA ARG A 511 -3.94 -28.97 9.86
C ARG A 511 -2.76 -29.92 10.13
N SER A 512 -3.03 -31.22 10.06
CA SER A 512 -2.07 -32.28 10.42
C SER A 512 -1.07 -32.64 9.32
N GLY A 513 -1.44 -32.49 8.04
CA GLY A 513 -0.56 -32.78 6.91
C GLY A 513 0.52 -31.72 6.66
N GLY A 514 1.69 -32.13 6.15
CA GLY A 514 2.70 -31.23 5.60
C GLY A 514 2.31 -30.66 4.22
N PHE A 515 3.13 -29.79 3.63
CA PHE A 515 2.84 -29.21 2.32
C PHE A 515 2.65 -30.27 1.22
N ASP A 516 3.48 -31.32 1.19
CA ASP A 516 3.36 -32.39 0.19
C ASP A 516 1.99 -33.08 0.23
N TYR A 517 1.42 -33.25 1.42
CA TYR A 517 0.09 -33.80 1.59
C TYR A 517 -0.99 -32.86 1.06
N VAL A 518 -0.86 -31.55 1.33
CA VAL A 518 -1.79 -30.53 0.80
C VAL A 518 -1.72 -30.47 -0.72
N VAL A 519 -0.52 -30.50 -1.30
CA VAL A 519 -0.33 -30.53 -2.76
C VAL A 519 -0.99 -31.78 -3.34
N GLY A 520 -0.77 -32.96 -2.75
CA GLY A 520 -1.44 -34.19 -3.18
C GLY A 520 -2.98 -34.08 -3.12
N LEU A 521 -3.53 -33.47 -2.07
CA LEU A 521 -4.98 -33.22 -1.93
C LEU A 521 -5.52 -32.30 -3.02
N VAL A 522 -4.80 -31.24 -3.33
CA VAL A 522 -5.16 -30.32 -4.40
C VAL A 522 -5.12 -31.04 -5.75
N GLU A 523 -4.09 -31.84 -6.03
CA GLU A 523 -4.00 -32.65 -7.25
C GLU A 523 -5.16 -33.67 -7.35
N GLU A 524 -5.59 -34.26 -6.24
CA GLU A 524 -6.72 -35.20 -6.24
C GLU A 524 -8.05 -34.47 -6.50
N LEU A 525 -8.23 -33.25 -5.98
CA LEU A 525 -9.38 -32.40 -6.32
C LEU A 525 -9.36 -32.01 -7.80
N GLU A 526 -8.20 -31.67 -8.38
CA GLU A 526 -8.06 -31.40 -9.82
C GLU A 526 -8.42 -32.65 -10.66
N LYS A 527 -7.95 -33.84 -10.26
CA LYS A 527 -8.30 -35.12 -10.90
C LYS A 527 -9.80 -35.41 -10.80
N LEU A 528 -10.41 -35.22 -9.63
CA LEU A 528 -11.86 -35.37 -9.45
C LEU A 528 -12.61 -34.41 -10.37
N GLY A 529 -12.17 -33.15 -10.45
CA GLY A 529 -12.76 -32.12 -11.30
C GLY A 529 -12.72 -32.44 -12.80
N SER A 530 -11.81 -33.31 -13.25
CA SER A 530 -11.72 -33.73 -14.65
C SER A 530 -12.77 -34.77 -15.10
N ARG A 531 -13.51 -35.37 -14.16
CA ARG A 531 -14.45 -36.48 -14.45
C ARG A 531 -15.77 -36.03 -15.08
N GLY A 532 -16.13 -34.77 -14.90
CA GLY A 532 -17.41 -34.24 -15.36
C GLY A 532 -17.74 -32.91 -14.68
N GLN A 533 -18.85 -32.32 -15.11
CA GLN A 533 -19.22 -30.95 -14.75
C GLN A 533 -19.58 -30.77 -13.27
N GLY A 534 -20.34 -31.71 -12.70
CA GLY A 534 -20.67 -31.69 -11.27
C GLY A 534 -19.41 -31.80 -10.41
N SER A 535 -18.52 -32.73 -10.76
CA SER A 535 -17.24 -32.94 -10.08
C SER A 535 -16.30 -31.73 -10.23
N PHE A 536 -16.31 -31.06 -11.39
CA PHE A 536 -15.55 -29.83 -11.61
C PHE A 536 -15.94 -28.74 -10.61
N TRP A 537 -17.23 -28.46 -10.47
CA TRP A 537 -17.70 -27.42 -9.56
C TRP A 537 -17.54 -27.80 -8.09
N PHE A 538 -17.69 -29.07 -7.75
CA PHE A 538 -17.37 -29.56 -6.42
C PHE A 538 -15.91 -29.28 -6.07
N ALA A 539 -14.98 -29.59 -6.98
CA ALA A 539 -13.56 -29.33 -6.78
C ALA A 539 -13.22 -27.84 -6.73
N VAL A 540 -13.81 -27.01 -7.62
CA VAL A 540 -13.67 -25.55 -7.57
C VAL A 540 -14.21 -25.01 -6.26
N GLU A 541 -15.40 -25.41 -5.82
CA GLU A 541 -15.99 -24.95 -4.56
C GLU A 541 -15.15 -25.35 -3.35
N ALA A 542 -14.62 -26.57 -3.32
CA ALA A 542 -13.70 -27.00 -2.28
C ALA A 542 -12.43 -26.13 -2.24
N LEU A 543 -11.79 -25.91 -3.39
CA LEU A 543 -10.57 -25.07 -3.48
C LEU A 543 -10.85 -23.60 -3.16
N THR A 544 -11.94 -23.02 -3.68
CA THR A 544 -12.37 -21.66 -3.37
C THR A 544 -12.65 -21.50 -1.88
N MET A 545 -13.31 -22.47 -1.24
CA MET A 545 -13.53 -22.47 0.20
C MET A 545 -12.20 -22.49 0.98
N LEU A 546 -11.22 -23.30 0.56
CA LEU A 546 -9.88 -23.33 1.18
C LEU A 546 -9.08 -22.05 0.95
N TYR A 547 -9.29 -21.39 -0.17
CA TYR A 547 -8.68 -20.11 -0.50
C TYR A 547 -9.29 -18.96 0.33
N ASP A 548 -10.62 -18.92 0.44
CA ASP A 548 -11.38 -17.84 1.07
C ASP A 548 -11.44 -17.92 2.60
N ARG A 549 -11.57 -19.12 3.18
CA ARG A 549 -11.75 -19.27 4.63
C ARG A 549 -10.45 -19.09 5.39
N ILE A 550 -10.54 -18.48 6.57
CA ILE A 550 -9.48 -18.50 7.58
C ILE A 550 -9.64 -19.77 8.43
N TYR A 551 -8.55 -20.52 8.61
CA TYR A 551 -8.54 -21.75 9.40
C TYR A 551 -7.13 -22.08 9.92
N ASP A 552 -7.06 -23.00 10.89
CA ASP A 552 -5.81 -23.50 11.45
C ASP A 552 -5.01 -24.29 10.39
N SER A 553 -3.95 -23.68 9.87
CA SER A 553 -3.03 -24.31 8.91
C SER A 553 -1.96 -25.18 9.57
N GLY A 554 -1.98 -25.35 10.89
CA GLY A 554 -0.92 -25.98 11.66
C GLY A 554 0.41 -25.24 11.46
N GLU A 555 1.47 -26.00 11.21
CA GLU A 555 2.82 -25.45 11.00
C GLU A 555 3.04 -24.82 9.63
N LYS A 556 2.02 -24.74 8.76
CA LYS A 556 2.16 -24.23 7.40
C LYS A 556 1.80 -22.75 7.33
N ARG A 557 2.64 -21.95 6.67
CA ARG A 557 2.33 -20.55 6.34
C ARG A 557 1.15 -20.45 5.37
N ARG A 558 0.16 -19.62 5.72
CA ARG A 558 -1.01 -19.37 4.88
C ARG A 558 -0.64 -18.79 3.52
N ALA A 559 0.36 -17.89 3.44
CA ALA A 559 0.82 -17.31 2.18
C ALA A 559 1.17 -18.37 1.11
N SER A 560 1.87 -19.44 1.50
CA SER A 560 2.19 -20.56 0.62
C SER A 560 0.96 -21.39 0.24
N LEU A 561 0.05 -21.63 1.20
CA LEU A 561 -1.20 -22.35 0.93
C LEU A 561 -2.08 -21.60 -0.08
N LEU A 562 -2.21 -20.27 0.08
CA LEU A 562 -2.93 -19.42 -0.87
C LEU A 562 -2.33 -19.53 -2.27
N GLN A 563 -1.00 -19.60 -2.39
CA GLN A 563 -0.35 -19.82 -3.68
C GLN A 563 -0.77 -21.16 -4.30
N VAL A 564 -0.71 -22.25 -3.53
CA VAL A 564 -1.09 -23.59 -4.01
C VAL A 564 -2.55 -23.62 -4.49
N TYR A 565 -3.48 -23.04 -3.72
CA TYR A 565 -4.90 -23.04 -4.10
C TYR A 565 -5.19 -22.14 -5.30
N ASP A 566 -4.62 -20.95 -5.36
CA ASP A 566 -4.81 -20.03 -6.49
C ASP A 566 -4.21 -20.58 -7.79
N ASP A 567 -3.07 -21.28 -7.72
CA ASP A 567 -2.48 -21.95 -8.89
C ASP A 567 -3.38 -23.11 -9.39
N ALA A 568 -3.96 -23.89 -8.48
CA ALA A 568 -4.88 -24.96 -8.83
C ALA A 568 -6.19 -24.44 -9.43
N LEU A 569 -6.81 -23.42 -8.81
CA LEU A 569 -7.98 -22.75 -9.36
C LEU A 569 -7.70 -22.20 -10.76
N THR A 570 -6.54 -21.55 -10.95
CA THR A 570 -6.13 -21.03 -12.26
C THR A 570 -5.98 -22.14 -13.30
N ARG A 571 -5.35 -23.27 -12.96
CA ARG A 571 -5.25 -24.43 -13.86
C ARG A 571 -6.62 -25.01 -14.21
N MET A 572 -7.50 -25.17 -13.22
CA MET A 572 -8.86 -25.66 -13.43
C MET A 572 -9.66 -24.73 -14.35
N PHE A 573 -9.68 -23.42 -14.11
CA PHE A 573 -10.37 -22.48 -15.01
C PHE A 573 -9.74 -22.45 -16.40
N SER A 574 -8.41 -22.54 -16.51
CA SER A 574 -7.71 -22.60 -17.80
C SER A 574 -8.01 -23.88 -18.59
N SER A 575 -8.35 -24.98 -17.89
CA SER A 575 -8.77 -26.24 -18.51
C SER A 575 -10.18 -26.19 -19.14
N ILE A 576 -10.98 -25.18 -18.79
CA ILE A 576 -12.27 -24.96 -19.46
C ILE A 576 -12.00 -24.69 -20.94
N PRO A 577 -12.69 -25.40 -21.86
CA PRO A 577 -12.41 -25.26 -23.28
C PRO A 577 -12.67 -23.85 -23.81
N LEU A 578 -11.79 -23.38 -24.69
CA LEU A 578 -12.01 -22.13 -25.42
C LEU A 578 -13.26 -22.23 -26.29
N LEU A 579 -14.05 -21.16 -26.34
CA LEU A 579 -15.18 -21.05 -27.25
C LEU A 579 -14.67 -21.02 -28.70
N ASP A 580 -14.95 -22.07 -29.45
CA ASP A 580 -14.46 -22.35 -30.82
C ASP A 580 -15.57 -22.38 -31.88
N GLY A 581 -16.71 -21.73 -31.61
CA GLY A 581 -17.85 -21.65 -32.52
C GLY A 581 -18.91 -22.74 -32.31
N ASP A 582 -18.60 -23.78 -31.53
CA ASP A 582 -19.60 -24.73 -31.02
C ASP A 582 -20.19 -24.20 -29.70
N HIS A 583 -21.51 -24.02 -29.68
CA HIS A 583 -22.26 -23.52 -28.52
C HIS A 583 -22.74 -24.62 -27.57
N ALA A 584 -22.58 -25.90 -27.92
CA ALA A 584 -23.20 -27.01 -27.21
C ALA A 584 -22.65 -27.29 -25.79
N ARG A 585 -21.75 -26.44 -25.26
CA ARG A 585 -21.08 -26.67 -23.97
C ARG A 585 -21.68 -25.81 -22.87
N GLU A 586 -21.89 -26.43 -21.72
CA GLU A 586 -22.38 -25.77 -20.50
C GLU A 586 -21.37 -24.75 -19.95
N PHE A 587 -20.07 -25.01 -20.14
CA PHE A 587 -18.97 -24.14 -19.74
C PHE A 587 -18.08 -23.83 -20.92
N VAL A 588 -17.73 -22.56 -21.07
CA VAL A 588 -16.81 -22.10 -22.10
C VAL A 588 -15.86 -21.05 -21.51
N ARG A 589 -14.68 -20.95 -22.11
CA ARG A 589 -13.67 -19.95 -21.75
C ARG A 589 -13.42 -18.99 -22.90
N LEU A 590 -13.16 -17.74 -22.56
CA LEU A 590 -12.61 -16.73 -23.46
C LEU A 590 -11.36 -16.08 -22.82
N ASP A 591 -10.48 -15.63 -23.68
CA ASP A 591 -9.25 -14.90 -23.35
C ASP A 591 -9.10 -13.70 -24.31
N TRP A 592 -8.03 -12.92 -24.14
CA TRP A 592 -7.81 -11.75 -24.98
C TRP A 592 -7.77 -12.08 -26.48
N ALA A 593 -7.08 -13.16 -26.87
CA ALA A 593 -6.94 -13.55 -28.27
C ALA A 593 -8.28 -13.99 -28.88
N SER A 594 -9.11 -14.66 -28.09
CA SER A 594 -10.38 -15.24 -28.51
C SER A 594 -11.60 -14.36 -28.30
N ARG A 595 -11.46 -13.20 -27.62
CA ARG A 595 -12.56 -12.31 -27.21
C ARG A 595 -13.58 -11.97 -28.30
N LYS A 596 -13.13 -11.85 -29.55
CA LYS A 596 -14.00 -11.55 -30.71
C LYS A 596 -14.96 -12.67 -31.07
N ARG A 597 -14.79 -13.87 -30.50
CA ARG A 597 -15.66 -15.04 -30.68
C ARG A 597 -16.83 -15.09 -29.68
N LEU A 598 -17.03 -14.05 -28.87
CA LEU A 598 -18.12 -13.97 -27.91
C LEU A 598 -19.48 -14.16 -28.59
N LEU A 599 -20.21 -15.17 -28.14
CA LEU A 599 -21.51 -15.55 -28.65
C LEU A 599 -22.50 -15.69 -27.46
N PRO A 600 -23.82 -15.58 -27.68
CA PRO A 600 -24.82 -15.73 -26.62
C PRO A 600 -24.76 -17.11 -25.97
N PRO A 601 -25.12 -17.24 -24.67
CA PRO A 601 -25.22 -18.55 -24.04
C PRO A 601 -26.43 -19.34 -24.59
N LEU A 602 -26.36 -20.67 -24.61
CA LEU A 602 -27.51 -21.51 -24.97
C LEU A 602 -28.57 -21.60 -23.87
N LYS A 603 -28.12 -21.64 -22.60
CA LYS A 603 -28.97 -21.59 -21.42
C LYS A 603 -28.49 -20.47 -20.52
N VAL A 604 -29.42 -19.86 -19.80
CA VAL A 604 -29.14 -18.74 -18.89
C VAL A 604 -28.07 -19.11 -17.85
N ASP A 605 -28.04 -20.37 -17.41
CA ASP A 605 -27.13 -20.87 -16.37
C ASP A 605 -25.76 -21.34 -16.91
N ASN A 606 -25.52 -21.30 -18.23
CA ASN A 606 -24.20 -21.62 -18.76
C ASN A 606 -23.14 -20.65 -18.19
N LEU A 607 -21.97 -21.19 -17.86
CA LEU A 607 -20.84 -20.42 -17.35
C LEU A 607 -19.97 -19.92 -18.49
N LEU A 608 -19.59 -18.64 -18.43
CA LEU A 608 -18.44 -18.11 -19.16
C LEU A 608 -17.31 -17.77 -18.18
N ALA A 609 -16.20 -18.47 -18.30
CA ALA A 609 -14.94 -18.10 -17.68
C ALA A 609 -14.16 -17.16 -18.60
N VAL A 610 -13.64 -16.07 -18.05
CA VAL A 610 -12.84 -15.09 -18.79
C VAL A 610 -11.47 -15.00 -18.14
N ASP A 611 -10.45 -15.39 -18.89
CA ASP A 611 -9.05 -15.24 -18.50
C ASP A 611 -8.62 -13.80 -18.70
N ALA A 612 -8.35 -13.10 -17.61
CA ALA A 612 -8.03 -11.68 -17.62
C ALA A 612 -6.54 -11.39 -17.88
N LEU A 613 -5.68 -12.41 -17.99
CA LEU A 613 -4.22 -12.26 -17.99
C LEU A 613 -3.69 -11.19 -18.97
N ASP A 614 -4.20 -11.20 -20.20
CA ASP A 614 -3.78 -10.31 -21.29
C ASP A 614 -4.77 -9.17 -21.56
N PHE A 615 -5.82 -9.04 -20.75
CA PHE A 615 -6.73 -7.91 -20.86
C PHE A 615 -6.09 -6.64 -20.29
N PRO A 616 -6.37 -5.46 -20.88
CA PRO A 616 -6.03 -4.20 -20.26
C PRO A 616 -6.73 -4.02 -18.90
N VAL A 617 -5.98 -3.52 -17.91
CA VAL A 617 -6.50 -3.25 -16.55
C VAL A 617 -7.57 -2.16 -16.52
N GLU A 618 -7.55 -1.24 -17.49
CA GLU A 618 -8.52 -0.16 -17.69
C GLU A 618 -8.55 0.29 -19.18
N GLY A 619 -9.42 1.24 -19.52
CA GLY A 619 -9.60 1.74 -20.89
C GLY A 619 -10.79 1.12 -21.64
N SER A 620 -10.96 1.50 -22.89
CA SER A 620 -12.12 1.11 -23.73
C SER A 620 -12.15 -0.38 -24.09
N GLU A 621 -10.99 -1.03 -24.20
CA GLU A 621 -10.85 -2.48 -24.44
C GLU A 621 -10.61 -3.29 -23.15
N SER A 622 -10.85 -2.68 -21.99
CA SER A 622 -10.59 -3.33 -20.69
C SER A 622 -11.46 -4.56 -20.43
N MET A 623 -10.97 -5.39 -19.52
CA MET A 623 -11.71 -6.52 -18.97
C MET A 623 -13.11 -6.12 -18.47
N ALA A 624 -13.22 -4.99 -17.77
CA ALA A 624 -14.51 -4.49 -17.27
C ALA A 624 -15.51 -4.23 -18.39
N ARG A 625 -15.08 -3.56 -19.48
CA ARG A 625 -15.93 -3.32 -20.65
C ARG A 625 -16.33 -4.62 -21.33
N TYR A 626 -15.42 -5.58 -21.41
CA TYR A 626 -15.70 -6.88 -21.99
C TYR A 626 -16.71 -7.69 -21.16
N LEU A 627 -16.66 -7.65 -19.83
CA LEU A 627 -17.67 -8.28 -18.97
C LEU A 627 -19.08 -7.68 -19.17
N VAL A 628 -19.16 -6.37 -19.46
CA VAL A 628 -20.44 -5.73 -19.83
C VAL A 628 -20.97 -6.30 -21.14
N GLU A 629 -20.10 -6.48 -22.15
CA GLU A 629 -20.49 -7.10 -23.42
C GLU A 629 -20.98 -8.55 -23.21
N CYS A 630 -20.30 -9.32 -22.37
CA CYS A 630 -20.74 -10.67 -21.99
C CYS A 630 -22.15 -10.65 -21.40
N TYR A 631 -22.42 -9.77 -20.44
CA TYR A 631 -23.76 -9.64 -19.85
C TYR A 631 -24.82 -9.24 -20.89
N GLN A 632 -24.51 -8.26 -21.76
CA GLN A 632 -25.40 -7.81 -22.83
C GLN A 632 -25.70 -8.91 -23.86
N LYS A 633 -24.76 -9.84 -24.08
CA LYS A 633 -24.95 -11.03 -24.92
C LYS A 633 -25.80 -12.12 -24.26
N GLY A 634 -26.19 -11.95 -23.00
CA GLY A 634 -27.10 -12.85 -22.29
C GLY A 634 -26.44 -13.70 -21.20
N TRP A 635 -25.11 -13.61 -21.02
CA TRP A 635 -24.42 -14.35 -19.96
C TRP A 635 -24.86 -13.86 -18.57
N ARG A 636 -25.15 -14.79 -17.66
CA ARG A 636 -25.56 -14.50 -16.27
C ARG A 636 -24.68 -15.17 -15.21
N ARG A 637 -23.87 -16.16 -15.59
CA ARG A 637 -22.86 -16.79 -14.72
C ARG A 637 -21.48 -16.52 -15.31
N LEU A 638 -20.73 -15.64 -14.66
CA LEU A 638 -19.41 -15.21 -15.10
C LEU A 638 -18.34 -15.52 -14.05
N VAL A 639 -17.19 -16.00 -14.50
CA VAL A 639 -15.97 -16.08 -13.68
C VAL A 639 -14.90 -15.24 -14.37
N ALA A 640 -14.28 -14.32 -13.65
CA ALA A 640 -13.09 -13.61 -14.09
C ALA A 640 -11.90 -14.08 -13.25
N PHE A 641 -10.87 -14.64 -13.88
CA PHE A 641 -9.68 -15.14 -13.18
C PHE A 641 -8.40 -14.57 -13.79
N ASN A 642 -7.25 -14.76 -13.12
CA ASN A 642 -6.00 -14.06 -13.43
C ASN A 642 -6.12 -12.52 -13.36
N LEU A 643 -6.95 -11.99 -12.46
CA LEU A 643 -7.03 -10.55 -12.26
C LEU A 643 -5.70 -10.02 -11.68
N ARG A 644 -5.22 -8.88 -12.21
CA ARG A 644 -3.91 -8.28 -11.88
C ARG A 644 -4.04 -6.76 -11.68
N GLY A 645 -4.99 -6.35 -10.85
CA GLY A 645 -5.37 -4.96 -10.63
C GLY A 645 -6.41 -4.43 -11.62
N HIS A 646 -7.17 -5.30 -12.28
CA HIS A 646 -8.22 -4.85 -13.21
C HIS A 646 -9.29 -4.04 -12.46
N ARG A 647 -9.59 -2.87 -13.01
CA ARG A 647 -10.45 -1.86 -12.38
C ARG A 647 -11.86 -1.92 -12.94
N PHE A 648 -12.79 -1.29 -12.22
CA PHE A 648 -14.17 -1.10 -12.66
C PHE A 648 -14.93 -2.40 -12.99
N ILE A 649 -14.48 -3.53 -12.44
CA ILE A 649 -15.14 -4.82 -12.63
C ILE A 649 -16.59 -4.72 -12.14
N ALA A 650 -17.54 -5.21 -12.95
CA ALA A 650 -18.99 -5.06 -12.77
C ALA A 650 -19.56 -3.63 -12.93
N ASN A 651 -18.81 -2.67 -13.45
CA ASN A 651 -19.32 -1.32 -13.68
C ASN A 651 -19.93 -1.18 -15.08
N GLY A 652 -20.92 -0.30 -15.21
CA GLY A 652 -21.52 0.01 -16.52
C GLY A 652 -22.41 -1.09 -17.08
N LEU A 653 -22.82 -2.08 -16.26
CA LEU A 653 -23.77 -3.13 -16.64
C LEU A 653 -25.18 -2.59 -16.96
N GLY A 654 -25.51 -1.39 -16.47
CA GLY A 654 -26.84 -0.79 -16.60
C GLY A 654 -27.77 -1.17 -15.44
N PRO A 655 -29.04 -0.70 -15.49
CA PRO A 655 -30.03 -1.02 -14.47
C PRO A 655 -30.56 -2.45 -14.57
N GLY A 656 -31.06 -3.00 -13.47
CA GLY A 656 -31.80 -4.26 -13.46
C GLY A 656 -30.96 -5.49 -13.80
N THR A 657 -29.82 -5.65 -13.15
CA THR A 657 -28.86 -6.74 -13.36
C THR A 657 -29.08 -7.94 -12.45
N SER A 658 -30.26 -8.03 -11.81
CA SER A 658 -30.64 -9.17 -10.98
C SER A 658 -30.54 -10.49 -11.73
N GLY A 659 -29.97 -11.50 -11.06
CA GLY A 659 -29.68 -12.82 -11.66
C GLY A 659 -28.32 -12.92 -12.34
N LEU A 660 -27.59 -11.82 -12.54
CA LEU A 660 -26.16 -11.89 -12.88
C LEU A 660 -25.35 -12.23 -11.62
N ARG A 661 -24.49 -13.23 -11.72
CA ARG A 661 -23.43 -13.53 -10.76
C ARG A 661 -22.06 -13.46 -11.42
N LEU A 662 -21.13 -12.76 -10.77
CA LEU A 662 -19.74 -12.63 -11.16
C LEU A 662 -18.81 -13.01 -10.00
N ASP A 663 -17.99 -14.04 -10.19
CA ASP A 663 -16.96 -14.45 -9.25
C ASP A 663 -15.57 -13.99 -9.77
N CYS A 664 -14.82 -13.27 -8.94
CA CYS A 664 -13.56 -12.61 -9.29
C CYS A 664 -12.38 -13.25 -8.54
N PHE A 665 -11.44 -13.83 -9.28
CA PHE A 665 -10.22 -14.47 -8.76
C PHE A 665 -8.95 -13.72 -9.19
N GLY A 666 -8.02 -13.57 -8.24
CA GLY A 666 -6.79 -12.80 -8.40
C GLY A 666 -6.88 -11.42 -7.75
N ASP A 667 -6.01 -10.51 -8.17
CA ASP A 667 -5.92 -9.16 -7.62
C ASP A 667 -6.98 -8.25 -8.25
N VAL A 668 -8.06 -7.94 -7.53
CA VAL A 668 -9.12 -7.01 -7.98
C VAL A 668 -8.70 -5.57 -7.70
N GLY A 669 -8.80 -4.67 -8.69
CA GLY A 669 -8.44 -3.26 -8.56
C GLY A 669 -9.57 -2.35 -8.06
N ASP A 670 -9.34 -1.03 -8.16
CA ASP A 670 -10.29 0.01 -7.74
C ASP A 670 -11.68 -0.11 -8.40
N TYR A 671 -12.70 0.41 -7.71
CA TYR A 671 -14.09 0.60 -8.19
C TYR A 671 -14.87 -0.66 -8.52
N VAL A 672 -14.46 -1.85 -8.05
CA VAL A 672 -15.27 -3.07 -8.28
C VAL A 672 -16.69 -2.91 -7.71
N GLY A 673 -17.68 -3.28 -8.51
CA GLY A 673 -19.10 -3.22 -8.15
C GLY A 673 -19.67 -1.81 -8.06
N SER A 674 -18.98 -0.78 -8.54
CA SER A 674 -19.52 0.58 -8.51
C SER A 674 -20.70 0.73 -9.48
N GLY A 675 -21.80 1.26 -8.96
CA GLY A 675 -23.02 1.51 -9.71
C GLY A 675 -23.85 0.26 -10.06
N ILE A 676 -23.58 -0.89 -9.44
CA ILE A 676 -24.39 -2.10 -9.67
C ILE A 676 -25.83 -1.90 -9.19
N ASP A 677 -26.77 -2.47 -9.95
CA ASP A 677 -28.20 -2.45 -9.68
C ASP A 677 -28.81 -3.85 -9.87
N GLY A 678 -28.43 -4.78 -9.00
CA GLY A 678 -29.04 -6.10 -8.87
C GLY A 678 -28.06 -7.28 -8.92
N ALA A 679 -26.89 -7.12 -9.52
CA ALA A 679 -25.89 -8.19 -9.66
C ALA A 679 -25.34 -8.69 -8.31
N GLU A 680 -24.96 -9.98 -8.27
CA GLU A 680 -24.14 -10.58 -7.23
C GLU A 680 -22.68 -10.60 -7.67
N VAL A 681 -21.80 -9.96 -6.90
CA VAL A 681 -20.35 -9.94 -7.15
C VAL A 681 -19.62 -10.55 -5.96
N ASN A 682 -18.81 -11.57 -6.19
CA ASN A 682 -17.93 -12.18 -5.19
C ASN A 682 -16.48 -11.87 -5.52
N VAL A 683 -15.75 -11.27 -4.59
CA VAL A 683 -14.31 -11.01 -4.68
C VAL A 683 -13.58 -12.00 -3.77
N HIS A 684 -12.87 -12.95 -4.39
CA HIS A 684 -12.06 -13.95 -3.70
C HIS A 684 -10.71 -13.35 -3.34
N GLY A 685 -10.67 -12.67 -2.19
CA GLY A 685 -9.51 -11.91 -1.70
C GLY A 685 -9.92 -10.52 -1.23
N ALA A 686 -8.93 -9.62 -1.14
CA ALA A 686 -9.16 -8.21 -0.82
C ALA A 686 -9.55 -7.41 -2.08
N ALA A 687 -10.25 -6.31 -1.89
CA ALA A 687 -10.55 -5.32 -2.91
C ALA A 687 -9.90 -3.96 -2.56
N GLN A 688 -9.55 -3.16 -3.57
CA GLN A 688 -8.88 -1.87 -3.38
C GLN A 688 -9.90 -0.76 -3.05
N ASP A 689 -9.66 0.47 -3.51
CA ASP A 689 -10.46 1.64 -3.16
C ASP A 689 -11.78 1.71 -3.92
N GLN A 690 -12.73 2.48 -3.38
CA GLN A 690 -13.99 2.90 -4.04
C GLN A 690 -14.91 1.75 -4.46
N VAL A 691 -14.73 0.60 -3.81
CA VAL A 691 -15.56 -0.60 -3.96
C VAL A 691 -17.02 -0.24 -3.71
N ALA A 692 -17.93 -0.67 -4.60
CA ALA A 692 -19.38 -0.44 -4.50
C ALA A 692 -19.82 1.03 -4.35
N GLN A 693 -19.02 1.99 -4.83
CA GLN A 693 -19.45 3.38 -4.92
C GLN A 693 -20.78 3.48 -5.68
N ILE A 694 -21.72 4.29 -5.19
CA ILE A 694 -23.06 4.51 -5.76
C ILE A 694 -23.86 3.22 -6.05
N MET A 695 -23.53 2.09 -5.41
CA MET A 695 -24.28 0.83 -5.52
C MET A 695 -25.76 1.05 -5.18
N LYS A 696 -26.67 0.58 -6.05
CA LYS A 696 -28.11 0.76 -5.88
C LYS A 696 -28.81 -0.43 -5.24
N SER A 697 -28.51 -1.63 -5.72
CA SER A 697 -29.08 -2.89 -5.25
C SER A 697 -28.21 -4.07 -5.69
N GLY A 698 -28.48 -5.28 -5.18
CA GLY A 698 -27.68 -6.47 -5.45
C GLY A 698 -26.87 -6.90 -4.23
N LYS A 699 -25.86 -7.76 -4.46
CA LYS A 699 -25.05 -8.33 -3.40
C LYS A 699 -23.56 -8.23 -3.71
N LEU A 700 -22.76 -7.84 -2.72
CA LEU A 700 -21.30 -7.85 -2.83
C LEU A 700 -20.70 -8.64 -1.65
N VAL A 701 -19.80 -9.57 -1.95
CA VAL A 701 -19.05 -10.33 -0.94
C VAL A 701 -17.56 -10.14 -1.20
N VAL A 702 -16.81 -9.74 -0.17
CA VAL A 702 -15.35 -9.58 -0.23
C VAL A 702 -14.70 -10.47 0.83
N HIS A 703 -13.90 -11.43 0.37
CA HIS A 703 -13.20 -12.42 1.22
C HIS A 703 -11.87 -11.89 1.78
N GLY A 704 -11.77 -10.57 1.98
CA GLY A 704 -10.59 -9.87 2.47
C GLY A 704 -10.92 -8.45 2.91
N ASP A 705 -9.93 -7.57 2.92
CA ASP A 705 -10.09 -6.15 3.27
C ASP A 705 -10.67 -5.33 2.09
N VAL A 706 -11.24 -4.17 2.39
CA VAL A 706 -11.65 -3.15 1.41
C VAL A 706 -10.93 -1.82 1.67
N GLY A 707 -10.56 -1.14 0.58
CA GLY A 707 -9.81 0.12 0.61
C GLY A 707 -10.65 1.35 0.95
N GLN A 708 -10.09 2.52 0.61
CA GLN A 708 -10.65 3.84 0.93
C GLN A 708 -12.01 4.08 0.25
N ALA A 709 -12.90 4.82 0.92
CA ALA A 709 -14.19 5.24 0.37
C ALA A 709 -15.09 4.09 -0.13
N PHE A 710 -14.98 2.93 0.53
CA PHE A 710 -15.89 1.80 0.33
C PHE A 710 -17.36 2.23 0.46
N MET A 711 -18.20 1.87 -0.51
CA MET A 711 -19.63 2.23 -0.58
C MET A 711 -19.93 3.74 -0.52
N TYR A 712 -19.00 4.58 -0.99
CA TYR A 712 -19.24 6.02 -1.13
C TYR A 712 -20.57 6.29 -1.87
N ALA A 713 -21.44 7.09 -1.26
CA ALA A 713 -22.74 7.49 -1.81
C ALA A 713 -23.66 6.34 -2.27
N ALA A 714 -23.46 5.12 -1.75
CA ALA A 714 -24.31 3.97 -2.03
C ALA A 714 -25.77 4.25 -1.68
N LYS A 715 -26.70 3.64 -2.43
CA LYS A 715 -28.16 3.78 -2.28
C LYS A 715 -28.81 2.53 -1.67
N GLY A 716 -28.15 1.38 -1.73
CA GLY A 716 -28.68 0.10 -1.26
C GLY A 716 -27.75 -1.07 -1.53
N GLY A 717 -28.22 -2.28 -1.21
CA GLY A 717 -27.48 -3.53 -1.43
C GLY A 717 -27.14 -4.27 -0.14
N ASP A 718 -26.96 -5.59 -0.26
CA ASP A 718 -26.51 -6.45 0.83
C ASP A 718 -25.00 -6.71 0.64
N VAL A 719 -24.16 -6.27 1.60
CA VAL A 719 -22.71 -6.31 1.45
C VAL A 719 -22.02 -6.96 2.65
N TYR A 720 -21.06 -7.83 2.37
CA TYR A 720 -20.36 -8.64 3.37
C TYR A 720 -18.84 -8.55 3.17
N VAL A 721 -18.11 -8.19 4.23
CA VAL A 721 -16.65 -8.04 4.22
C VAL A 721 -16.04 -8.90 5.33
N LEU A 722 -15.11 -9.78 4.94
CA LEU A 722 -14.38 -10.62 5.91
C LEU A 722 -13.34 -9.82 6.71
N GLY A 723 -12.64 -8.90 6.05
CA GLY A 723 -11.56 -8.13 6.64
C GLY A 723 -11.99 -6.78 7.21
N ASN A 724 -11.04 -5.86 7.25
CA ASN A 724 -11.23 -4.48 7.65
C ASN A 724 -11.71 -3.61 6.46
N ALA A 725 -12.31 -2.48 6.78
CA ALA A 725 -12.45 -1.35 5.85
C ALA A 725 -11.45 -0.25 6.22
N ALA A 726 -10.84 0.39 5.23
CA ALA A 726 -9.92 1.50 5.45
C ALA A 726 -10.65 2.79 5.88
N GLY A 727 -10.25 3.96 5.37
CA GLY A 727 -10.89 5.24 5.71
C GLY A 727 -12.19 5.52 4.94
N ARG A 728 -13.10 6.25 5.59
CA ARG A 728 -14.37 6.79 5.03
C ARG A 728 -15.34 5.76 4.44
N PRO A 729 -15.54 4.57 5.04
CA PRO A 729 -16.54 3.63 4.56
C PRO A 729 -17.96 4.18 4.74
N LEU A 730 -18.81 3.99 3.74
CA LEU A 730 -20.21 4.43 3.66
C LEU A 730 -20.43 5.95 3.78
N ILE A 731 -19.41 6.76 3.50
CA ILE A 731 -19.58 8.21 3.47
C ILE A 731 -20.67 8.60 2.45
N ASN A 732 -21.58 9.49 2.86
CA ASN A 732 -22.73 9.96 2.06
C ASN A 732 -23.69 8.85 1.58
N ALA A 733 -23.62 7.64 2.13
CA ALA A 733 -24.54 6.57 1.75
C ALA A 733 -25.96 6.88 2.24
N VAL A 734 -26.96 6.55 1.42
CA VAL A 734 -28.38 6.87 1.63
C VAL A 734 -29.27 5.68 1.32
N GLY A 735 -30.54 5.75 1.68
CA GLY A 735 -31.51 4.71 1.29
C GLY A 735 -31.36 3.44 2.12
N ARG A 736 -31.01 2.31 1.50
CA ARG A 736 -31.11 0.97 2.13
C ARG A 736 -29.83 0.10 2.13
N PRO A 737 -28.61 0.64 2.28
CA PRO A 737 -27.41 -0.22 2.35
C PRO A 737 -27.45 -1.08 3.62
N ARG A 738 -27.17 -2.38 3.50
CA ARG A 738 -27.15 -3.34 4.62
C ARG A 738 -25.82 -4.07 4.61
N VAL A 739 -24.97 -3.74 5.57
CA VAL A 739 -23.54 -4.08 5.49
C VAL A 739 -23.08 -4.82 6.74
N VAL A 740 -22.29 -5.88 6.56
CA VAL A 740 -21.59 -6.59 7.65
C VAL A 740 -20.09 -6.53 7.40
N ILE A 741 -19.34 -6.01 8.36
CA ILE A 741 -17.87 -5.93 8.36
C ILE A 741 -17.37 -6.75 9.55
N ASN A 742 -16.65 -7.85 9.30
CA ASN A 742 -16.16 -8.70 10.39
C ASN A 742 -14.93 -8.10 11.08
N GLY A 743 -14.11 -7.36 10.34
CA GLY A 743 -13.02 -6.55 10.88
C GLY A 743 -13.50 -5.27 11.57
N THR A 744 -12.69 -4.23 11.45
CA THR A 744 -13.00 -2.87 11.90
C THR A 744 -12.94 -1.88 10.74
N CYS A 745 -13.35 -0.64 11.02
CA CYS A 745 -13.20 0.50 10.11
C CYS A 745 -12.18 1.45 10.73
N LEU A 746 -11.19 1.91 9.96
CA LEU A 746 -10.10 2.71 10.54
C LEU A 746 -10.56 4.08 11.03
N ASP A 747 -11.30 4.83 10.21
CA ASP A 747 -11.94 6.07 10.63
C ASP A 747 -13.07 6.50 9.67
N TYR A 748 -13.87 7.50 10.07
CA TYR A 748 -14.97 8.10 9.31
C TYR A 748 -16.07 7.11 8.85
N LEU A 749 -16.35 6.07 9.64
CA LEU A 749 -17.43 5.14 9.30
C LEU A 749 -18.78 5.85 9.31
N ALA A 750 -19.47 5.79 8.17
CA ALA A 750 -20.83 6.29 7.97
C ALA A 750 -20.97 7.80 8.26
N GLU A 751 -19.95 8.57 7.84
CA GLU A 751 -20.03 10.03 7.77
C GLU A 751 -21.14 10.47 6.79
N SER A 752 -22.04 11.35 7.22
CA SER A 752 -23.22 11.81 6.48
C SER A 752 -24.11 10.66 6.01
N PHE A 753 -24.34 9.66 6.87
CA PHE A 753 -25.23 8.54 6.58
C PHE A 753 -26.71 8.96 6.65
N MET A 754 -27.45 8.77 5.55
CA MET A 754 -28.85 9.20 5.40
C MET A 754 -29.73 8.01 4.99
N ALA A 755 -29.57 6.89 5.70
CA ALA A 755 -30.17 5.63 5.31
C ALA A 755 -31.58 5.37 5.90
N GLY A 756 -32.32 6.41 6.30
CA GLY A 756 -33.71 6.27 6.79
C GLY A 756 -33.85 5.37 8.03
N ASP A 757 -35.06 4.90 8.35
CA ASP A 757 -35.29 4.02 9.51
C ASP A 757 -34.99 2.55 9.15
N PRO A 758 -34.00 1.88 9.79
CA PRO A 758 -33.67 0.48 9.52
C PRO A 758 -34.86 -0.48 9.61
N TYR A 759 -35.83 -0.22 10.50
CA TYR A 759 -36.99 -1.09 10.68
C TYR A 759 -38.07 -0.90 9.61
N ASN A 760 -37.99 0.19 8.84
CA ASN A 760 -38.91 0.52 7.76
C ASN A 760 -38.21 0.50 6.39
N GLY A 761 -37.25 -0.40 6.23
CA GLY A 761 -36.53 -0.62 4.97
C GLY A 761 -35.33 0.29 4.74
N GLY A 762 -34.94 1.08 5.73
CA GLY A 762 -33.68 1.82 5.76
C GLY A 762 -32.43 0.92 5.89
N GLY A 763 -31.27 1.56 5.86
CA GLY A 763 -29.96 0.91 5.90
C GLY A 763 -29.30 0.90 7.27
N PHE A 764 -28.37 -0.03 7.47
CA PHE A 764 -27.58 -0.19 8.67
C PHE A 764 -26.22 -0.82 8.37
N VAL A 765 -25.31 -0.71 9.33
CA VAL A 765 -23.98 -1.35 9.28
C VAL A 765 -23.74 -2.14 10.56
N VAL A 766 -23.26 -3.38 10.42
CA VAL A 766 -22.75 -4.21 11.53
C VAL A 766 -21.22 -4.23 11.46
N VAL A 767 -20.55 -3.95 12.58
CA VAL A 767 -19.08 -4.06 12.71
C VAL A 767 -18.78 -5.01 13.86
N ASN A 768 -18.09 -6.11 13.55
CA ASN A 768 -17.77 -7.12 14.57
C ASN A 768 -16.44 -6.85 15.29
N GLY A 769 -15.52 -6.06 14.73
CA GLY A 769 -14.28 -5.67 15.41
C GLY A 769 -13.37 -6.87 15.71
N LEU A 770 -13.39 -7.90 14.86
CA LEU A 770 -12.60 -9.12 15.02
C LEU A 770 -11.36 -9.09 14.13
N ARG A 771 -10.34 -9.87 14.49
CA ARG A 771 -9.21 -10.17 13.61
C ARG A 771 -8.97 -11.68 13.59
N PRO A 772 -8.64 -12.24 12.42
CA PRO A 772 -8.25 -13.64 12.34
C PRO A 772 -6.91 -13.87 13.04
N THR A 773 -6.77 -15.02 13.69
CA THR A 773 -5.49 -15.55 14.17
C THR A 773 -4.98 -16.64 13.24
N HIS A 774 -3.70 -16.95 13.34
CA HIS A 774 -3.03 -17.95 12.49
C HIS A 774 -3.59 -19.37 12.67
N ASP A 775 -4.19 -19.66 13.82
CA ASP A 775 -4.86 -20.93 14.15
C ASP A 775 -6.36 -20.91 13.79
N GLY A 776 -6.79 -19.99 12.93
CA GLY A 776 -8.15 -20.01 12.38
C GLY A 776 -9.25 -19.49 13.29
N ARG A 777 -8.91 -18.94 14.46
CA ARG A 777 -9.90 -18.31 15.35
C ARG A 777 -10.08 -16.84 15.00
N PHE A 778 -11.22 -16.29 15.39
CA PHE A 778 -11.43 -14.85 15.39
C PHE A 778 -11.30 -14.34 16.82
N VAL A 779 -10.46 -13.32 17.01
CA VAL A 779 -10.24 -12.69 18.31
C VAL A 779 -10.58 -11.22 18.24
N GLU A 780 -10.94 -10.66 19.38
CA GLU A 780 -11.28 -9.24 19.50
C GLU A 780 -10.07 -8.37 19.18
N GLN A 781 -10.31 -7.29 18.42
CA GLN A 781 -9.33 -6.22 18.28
C GLN A 781 -9.28 -5.40 19.58
N ALA A 782 -8.17 -4.69 19.80
CA ALA A 782 -7.97 -3.89 21.01
C ALA A 782 -9.05 -2.79 21.18
N SER A 783 -9.60 -2.31 20.08
CA SER A 783 -10.80 -1.49 20.03
C SER A 783 -11.72 -2.02 18.93
N PRO A 784 -13.05 -2.07 19.14
CA PRO A 784 -13.99 -2.43 18.08
C PRO A 784 -14.01 -1.39 16.95
N TYR A 785 -13.70 -0.12 17.27
CA TYR A 785 -13.55 0.98 16.32
C TYR A 785 -12.44 1.94 16.80
N PRO A 786 -11.27 1.97 16.14
CA PRO A 786 -10.13 2.78 16.58
C PRO A 786 -10.24 4.27 16.22
N GLY A 787 -11.10 4.65 15.28
CA GLY A 787 -11.23 6.01 14.76
C GLY A 787 -11.88 7.00 15.73
N GLY A 788 -11.67 8.29 15.47
CA GLY A 788 -12.28 9.38 16.23
C GLY A 788 -13.64 9.84 15.69
N ASN A 789 -13.94 9.53 14.42
CA ASN A 789 -15.10 10.06 13.71
C ASN A 789 -16.06 8.94 13.33
N LEU A 790 -16.99 8.60 14.21
CA LEU A 790 -18.01 7.58 13.97
C LEU A 790 -19.38 8.23 13.76
N PHE A 791 -20.06 7.84 12.68
CA PHE A 791 -21.43 8.25 12.39
C PHE A 791 -21.63 9.77 12.30
N SER A 792 -20.56 10.46 11.87
CA SER A 792 -20.50 11.92 11.87
C SER A 792 -21.57 12.50 10.94
N LEU A 793 -22.34 13.51 11.37
CA LEU A 793 -23.36 14.18 10.56
C LEU A 793 -24.46 13.25 9.98
N ALA A 794 -24.64 12.06 10.55
CA ALA A 794 -25.68 11.14 10.11
C ALA A 794 -27.08 11.67 10.46
N SER A 795 -28.04 11.46 9.56
CA SER A 795 -29.45 11.85 9.75
C SER A 795 -30.42 10.66 9.62
N GLY A 796 -29.91 9.47 9.31
CA GLY A 796 -30.70 8.24 9.24
C GLY A 796 -29.81 7.01 9.24
N GLY A 797 -30.43 5.85 9.47
CA GLY A 797 -29.79 4.55 9.61
C GLY A 797 -29.40 4.22 11.05
N ALA A 798 -28.72 3.09 11.23
CA ALA A 798 -28.13 2.71 12.50
C ALA A 798 -26.81 1.95 12.30
N LEU A 799 -25.93 2.01 13.29
CA LEU A 799 -24.79 1.11 13.39
C LEU A 799 -24.99 0.13 14.54
N TYR A 800 -24.52 -1.09 14.34
CA TYR A 800 -24.51 -2.17 15.32
C TYR A 800 -23.07 -2.61 15.53
N ILE A 801 -22.47 -2.17 16.62
CA ILE A 801 -21.06 -2.41 16.91
C ILE A 801 -20.97 -3.50 17.97
N ARG A 802 -20.19 -4.55 17.68
CA ARG A 802 -19.83 -5.57 18.67
C ARG A 802 -18.85 -4.93 19.68
N ASP A 803 -19.35 -4.57 20.84
CA ASP A 803 -18.61 -3.86 21.89
C ASP A 803 -18.95 -4.45 23.28
N PRO A 804 -18.57 -5.71 23.56
CA PRO A 804 -18.96 -6.40 24.79
C PRO A 804 -18.33 -5.81 26.06
N HIS A 805 -17.29 -4.98 25.91
CA HIS A 805 -16.56 -4.34 27.01
C HIS A 805 -16.91 -2.86 27.18
N GLY A 806 -17.80 -2.31 26.35
CA GLY A 806 -18.22 -0.90 26.44
C GLY A 806 -17.11 0.10 26.11
N LEU A 807 -16.16 -0.25 25.23
CA LEU A 807 -15.02 0.58 24.86
C LEU A 807 -15.42 1.74 23.94
N LEU A 808 -16.53 1.61 23.21
CA LEU A 808 -17.03 2.69 22.37
C LEU A 808 -17.57 3.82 23.25
N SER A 809 -17.09 5.03 23.04
CA SER A 809 -17.46 6.18 23.85
C SER A 809 -18.10 7.30 23.02
N SER A 810 -18.86 8.16 23.69
CA SER A 810 -19.64 9.21 23.02
C SER A 810 -18.79 10.28 22.33
N ASP A 811 -17.53 10.46 22.74
CA ASP A 811 -16.58 11.39 22.11
C ASP A 811 -16.06 10.90 20.75
N GLN A 812 -16.31 9.63 20.38
CA GLN A 812 -16.12 9.15 19.01
C GLN A 812 -17.32 9.50 18.11
N LEU A 813 -18.45 9.91 18.68
CA LEU A 813 -19.69 10.17 17.95
C LEU A 813 -19.81 11.66 17.65
N ASN A 814 -20.02 12.02 16.37
CA ASN A 814 -20.18 13.41 15.95
C ASN A 814 -21.56 13.64 15.30
N GLY A 815 -22.62 13.63 16.11
CA GLY A 815 -24.01 13.69 15.63
C GLY A 815 -24.80 12.38 15.75
N GLY A 816 -24.19 11.35 16.34
CA GLY A 816 -24.86 10.13 16.79
C GLY A 816 -24.93 10.02 18.31
N ARG A 817 -25.75 9.11 18.82
CA ARG A 817 -25.78 8.69 20.23
C ARG A 817 -25.78 7.18 20.38
N LEU A 818 -25.24 6.73 21.50
CA LEU A 818 -25.30 5.33 21.93
C LEU A 818 -26.72 5.02 22.41
N ALA A 819 -27.24 3.87 21.99
CA ALA A 819 -28.54 3.35 22.39
C ALA A 819 -28.42 1.87 22.80
N GLU A 820 -29.39 1.40 23.59
CA GLU A 820 -29.48 -0.01 23.95
C GLU A 820 -29.78 -0.88 22.72
N PHE A 821 -29.16 -2.05 22.68
CA PHE A 821 -29.43 -3.05 21.65
C PHE A 821 -30.59 -3.94 22.09
N THR A 822 -31.67 -3.97 21.30
CA THR A 822 -32.94 -4.62 21.65
C THR A 822 -33.16 -5.95 20.91
N GLU A 823 -34.16 -6.74 21.33
CA GLU A 823 -34.59 -7.93 20.59
C GLU A 823 -35.08 -7.60 19.17
N ARG A 824 -35.64 -6.39 18.95
CA ARG A 824 -36.03 -5.93 17.62
C ARG A 824 -34.80 -5.71 16.73
N ASP A 825 -33.72 -5.17 17.30
CA ASP A 825 -32.44 -5.03 16.60
C ASP A 825 -31.84 -6.39 16.26
N TRP A 826 -31.88 -7.33 17.20
CA TRP A 826 -31.43 -8.70 16.94
C TRP A 826 -32.20 -9.36 15.79
N GLY A 827 -33.54 -9.25 15.80
CA GLY A 827 -34.39 -9.76 14.73
C GLY A 827 -34.08 -9.12 13.36
N LEU A 828 -33.60 -7.87 13.33
CA LEU A 828 -33.19 -7.18 12.11
C LEU A 828 -31.84 -7.66 11.58
N VAL A 829 -30.81 -7.76 12.45
CA VAL A 829 -29.43 -8.05 12.01
C VAL A 829 -29.11 -9.53 11.91
N ARG A 830 -29.82 -10.40 12.65
CA ARG A 830 -29.54 -11.84 12.70
C ARG A 830 -29.52 -12.52 11.32
N PRO A 831 -30.47 -12.28 10.39
CA PRO A 831 -30.40 -12.91 9.06
C PRO A 831 -29.14 -12.54 8.27
N TYR A 832 -28.61 -11.34 8.50
CA TYR A 832 -27.35 -10.88 7.89
C TYR A 832 -26.14 -11.56 8.53
N LEU A 833 -26.19 -11.80 9.84
CA LEU A 833 -25.15 -12.56 10.54
C LEU A 833 -25.17 -14.05 10.16
N GLU A 834 -26.33 -14.64 9.89
CA GLU A 834 -26.47 -16.02 9.41
C GLU A 834 -25.90 -16.18 8.00
N GLU A 835 -26.17 -15.22 7.11
CA GLU A 835 -25.55 -15.20 5.78
C GLU A 835 -24.03 -14.96 5.88
N ASN A 836 -23.59 -14.11 6.79
CA ASN A 836 -22.17 -13.88 7.06
C ASN A 836 -21.47 -15.16 7.55
N GLU A 837 -22.09 -15.93 8.44
CA GLU A 837 -21.60 -17.23 8.88
C GLU A 837 -21.52 -18.22 7.72
N ARG A 838 -22.54 -18.26 6.85
CA ARG A 838 -22.52 -19.12 5.65
C ARG A 838 -21.38 -18.78 4.71
N LEU A 839 -21.14 -17.49 4.47
CA LEU A 839 -20.12 -16.99 3.55
C LEU A 839 -18.70 -17.21 4.09
N PHE A 840 -18.45 -16.87 5.35
CA PHE A 840 -17.10 -16.75 5.91
C PHE A 840 -16.76 -17.78 6.97
N GLY A 841 -17.76 -18.46 7.54
CA GLY A 841 -17.58 -19.37 8.67
C GLY A 841 -17.39 -18.67 10.01
N VAL A 842 -17.67 -17.37 10.11
CA VAL A 842 -17.69 -16.61 11.37
C VAL A 842 -18.96 -16.96 12.13
N GLY A 843 -18.84 -17.82 13.14
CA GLY A 843 -19.97 -18.40 13.84
C GLY A 843 -20.64 -17.43 14.78
N ILE A 844 -21.99 -17.35 14.74
CA ILE A 844 -22.74 -16.43 15.58
C ILE A 844 -22.50 -16.73 17.07
N GLU A 845 -22.69 -17.98 17.48
CA GLU A 845 -22.47 -18.36 18.88
C GLU A 845 -20.98 -18.38 19.23
N ARG A 846 -20.18 -19.05 18.38
CA ARG A 846 -18.76 -19.34 18.64
C ARG A 846 -17.87 -18.09 18.63
N ASP A 847 -18.04 -17.21 17.64
CA ASP A 847 -17.11 -16.11 17.41
C ASP A 847 -17.72 -14.75 17.79
N LEU A 848 -19.02 -14.55 17.56
CA LEU A 848 -19.67 -13.27 17.84
C LEU A 848 -20.15 -13.17 19.29
N LEU A 849 -20.95 -14.12 19.76
CA LEU A 849 -21.60 -14.06 21.08
C LEU A 849 -20.75 -14.63 22.23
N THR A 850 -19.74 -15.44 21.93
CA THR A 850 -18.81 -15.94 22.94
C THR A 850 -17.75 -14.87 23.26
N VAL A 851 -17.75 -14.38 24.49
CA VAL A 851 -16.80 -13.38 25.00
C VAL A 851 -16.10 -13.97 26.22
N GLY A 852 -14.76 -14.00 26.20
CA GLY A 852 -13.98 -14.59 27.31
C GLY A 852 -14.31 -16.07 27.57
N GLY A 853 -14.76 -16.81 26.54
CA GLY A 853 -15.17 -18.22 26.66
C GLY A 853 -16.59 -18.45 27.17
N VAL A 854 -17.39 -17.39 27.37
CA VAL A 854 -18.79 -17.49 27.82
C VAL A 854 -19.71 -16.96 26.73
N VAL A 855 -20.76 -17.73 26.40
CA VAL A 855 -21.82 -17.28 25.47
C VAL A 855 -22.68 -16.23 26.18
N LEU A 856 -22.72 -15.02 25.62
CA LEU A 856 -23.52 -13.91 26.14
C LEU A 856 -24.76 -13.66 25.26
N SER A 857 -25.76 -12.98 25.83
CA SER A 857 -26.92 -12.53 25.05
C SER A 857 -26.51 -11.43 24.05
N PRO A 858 -27.16 -11.32 22.88
CA PRO A 858 -26.84 -10.29 21.89
C PRO A 858 -26.82 -8.87 22.46
N SER A 859 -27.75 -8.53 23.37
CA SER A 859 -27.82 -7.23 24.06
C SER A 859 -26.63 -6.90 24.96
N LYS A 860 -25.84 -7.89 25.37
CA LYS A 860 -24.59 -7.70 26.14
C LYS A 860 -23.37 -7.61 25.24
N VAL A 861 -23.50 -7.95 23.96
CA VAL A 861 -22.40 -8.05 23.01
C VAL A 861 -22.42 -6.89 22.03
N TYR A 862 -23.60 -6.48 21.58
CA TYR A 862 -23.78 -5.42 20.61
C TYR A 862 -24.31 -4.14 21.26
N ARG A 863 -23.87 -3.00 20.72
CA ARG A 863 -24.38 -1.67 21.03
C ARG A 863 -24.90 -1.02 19.76
N LYS A 864 -25.96 -0.22 19.90
CA LYS A 864 -26.54 0.54 18.81
C LYS A 864 -26.00 1.97 18.80
N VAL A 865 -25.68 2.48 17.61
CA VAL A 865 -25.48 3.91 17.37
C VAL A 865 -26.60 4.39 16.46
N GLU A 866 -27.28 5.45 16.84
CA GLU A 866 -28.37 6.06 16.07
C GLU A 866 -28.22 7.58 16.01
N PRO A 867 -28.81 8.26 15.00
CA PRO A 867 -28.59 9.70 14.83
C PRO A 867 -29.30 10.47 15.95
N VAL A 868 -28.72 11.61 16.35
CA VAL A 868 -29.38 12.54 17.28
C VAL A 868 -30.52 13.24 16.53
N VAL A 869 -31.69 13.34 17.15
CA VAL A 869 -32.85 14.00 16.53
C VAL A 869 -32.62 15.51 16.59
N LEU A 870 -32.83 16.24 15.48
CA LEU A 870 -32.58 17.69 15.38
C LEU A 870 -33.22 18.57 16.48
N GLN A 871 -34.25 18.10 17.18
CA GLN A 871 -34.84 18.80 18.34
C GLN A 871 -33.99 18.73 19.62
N GLU A 872 -33.04 17.79 19.73
CA GLU A 872 -32.14 17.62 20.88
C GLU A 872 -30.86 18.47 20.76
N LEU A 873 -30.65 19.14 19.61
CA LEU A 873 -29.51 20.02 19.31
C LEU A 873 -29.85 21.52 19.35
N ALA A 874 -31.12 21.87 19.55
CA ALA A 874 -31.64 23.24 19.68
C ALA A 874 -32.01 23.52 21.13
#